data_AF-F0YB28-F1
#
_entry.id   AF-F0YB28-F1
#
_cell.length_a   1.000
_cell.length_b   1.000
_cell.length_c   1.000
_cell.angle_alpha   90.00
_cell.angle_beta   90.00
_cell.angle_gamma   90.00
#
_symmetry.space_group_name_H-M   'P 1'
#
loop_
_entity.id
_entity.type
_entity.pdbx_description
1 polymer ?
#
loop_
_entity_poly.entity_id
_entity_poly.type
_entity_poly.pdbx_seq_one_letter_code
_entity_poly.pdbx_strand_id
1 'polypeptide(L)'
;MARSHAVLLLAICVPALGLVAPPRRGIAPSRSTIPVARRGAFAARAPVLFASDGDDAVVEAPDIPVQERLRLFWRLATPYFKEADGAKLQFGLLLALVLAQSSISVIFSFVGRDFYSALSAKDQAVFAEKTLYYAVGLAVATPLTVLYKFQRQRLALNWREWMTTELARQYYSDQAYYKVELERDIDNPDQRLTEDVTAFTKVSLDFFITLMTAAIDLVSFSGILYSIYPNLFYAIFVYAGVGSFTTVQLGKTLVGQNAEQLLREAGPNSNLQLDFNADLRYSLVRLRENAESIAFYQGEQQEEAEVTDRLGKAVENKRGILGTQRNLEFFTTAYTYLIQILPVLVVSPLYFAGTIELGVITQSTGAFNHVLNDLSIIVNQFEGISSFSAGLNRLSTFDDDHGADDDVARVENSEVADGALRLEGLSLSTPDGQRELFRDVSVAVDRGEHLLIMGDSGTGKSSMLRAVAGLWDRGSGAVVRPPAADTMFLPQRPYCTLGSLRQQLVYPSTVAASPAGGDDGALLGALRAVQLGRIADSVDLDDVRDWGDELSLGEQQRLSFARVLVNRPALAILDEATSALDLNNEAVMYGELGKIPGITYVSVGHRPSLLAHHENRLRLLGVGETPNFEVEKIVKEGEVGV
;
A
#
# COMPACT_ATOMS: atom_id res chain seq x y z
N MET A 1 -34.68 -47.91 -23.27
CA MET A 1 -34.94 -46.53 -22.79
C MET A 1 -33.70 -45.78 -22.26
N ALA A 2 -32.70 -46.45 -21.67
CA ALA A 2 -31.48 -45.79 -21.15
C ALA A 2 -30.59 -45.09 -22.20
N ARG A 3 -30.51 -45.60 -23.45
CA ARG A 3 -29.73 -44.96 -24.53
C ARG A 3 -30.32 -43.65 -25.06
N SER A 4 -31.65 -43.45 -24.96
CA SER A 4 -32.30 -42.23 -25.44
C SER A 4 -32.13 -41.04 -24.49
N HIS A 5 -31.91 -41.29 -23.20
CA HIS A 5 -31.68 -40.23 -22.20
C HIS A 5 -30.25 -39.68 -22.27
N ALA A 6 -29.27 -40.52 -22.63
CA ALA A 6 -27.88 -40.08 -22.86
C ALA A 6 -27.76 -39.14 -24.08
N VAL A 7 -28.56 -39.37 -25.14
CA VAL A 7 -28.62 -38.49 -26.32
C VAL A 7 -29.32 -37.16 -25.98
N LEU A 8 -30.32 -37.18 -25.10
CA LEU A 8 -30.98 -35.96 -24.61
C LEU A 8 -30.04 -35.12 -23.72
N LEU A 9 -29.24 -35.77 -22.87
CA LEU A 9 -28.20 -35.12 -22.04
C LEU A 9 -27.10 -34.46 -22.87
N LEU A 10 -26.68 -35.08 -23.99
CA LEU A 10 -25.75 -34.48 -24.95
C LEU A 10 -26.37 -33.33 -25.76
N ALA A 11 -27.67 -33.41 -26.10
CA ALA A 11 -28.36 -32.35 -26.84
C ALA A 11 -28.61 -31.07 -26.00
N ILE A 12 -28.77 -31.21 -24.67
CA ILE A 12 -28.95 -30.07 -23.74
C ILE A 12 -27.61 -29.36 -23.45
N CYS A 13 -26.45 -30.01 -23.67
CA CYS A 13 -25.13 -29.41 -23.45
C CYS A 13 -24.65 -28.45 -24.57
N VAL A 14 -25.34 -28.38 -25.72
CA VAL A 14 -24.85 -27.69 -26.92
C VAL A 14 -25.36 -26.23 -27.14
N PRO A 15 -26.43 -25.68 -26.53
CA PRO A 15 -26.95 -24.38 -26.98
C PRO A 15 -26.24 -23.13 -26.42
N ALA A 16 -25.18 -23.26 -25.61
CA ALA A 16 -24.50 -22.08 -25.03
C ALA A 16 -23.41 -21.46 -25.93
N LEU A 17 -22.94 -22.16 -26.97
CA LEU A 17 -21.85 -21.66 -27.84
C LEU A 17 -22.30 -20.60 -28.85
N GLY A 18 -23.60 -20.47 -29.11
CA GLY A 18 -24.15 -19.58 -30.15
C GLY A 18 -24.37 -18.12 -29.76
N LEU A 19 -24.17 -17.74 -28.49
CA LEU A 19 -24.44 -16.38 -27.98
C LEU A 19 -23.17 -15.54 -27.74
N VAL A 20 -21.99 -16.09 -28.02
CA VAL A 20 -20.71 -15.40 -27.88
C VAL A 20 -20.33 -14.74 -29.20
N ALA A 21 -20.99 -13.64 -29.54
CA ALA A 21 -20.49 -12.70 -30.54
C ALA A 21 -20.08 -11.40 -29.83
N PRO A 22 -18.83 -10.92 -29.95
CA PRO A 22 -18.45 -9.63 -29.40
C PRO A 22 -19.25 -8.52 -30.10
N PRO A 23 -19.66 -7.46 -29.39
CA PRO A 23 -20.28 -6.32 -30.05
C PRO A 23 -19.28 -5.72 -31.05
N ARG A 24 -19.68 -5.63 -32.33
CA ARG A 24 -18.93 -4.87 -33.33
C ARG A 24 -18.84 -3.42 -32.86
N ARG A 25 -17.62 -2.91 -32.71
CA ARG A 25 -17.32 -1.50 -32.44
C ARG A 25 -18.03 -0.62 -33.47
N GLY A 26 -18.83 0.33 -32.99
CA GLY A 26 -19.58 1.24 -33.84
C GLY A 26 -20.52 2.13 -33.05
N ILE A 27 -20.00 2.91 -32.09
CA ILE A 27 -20.71 4.08 -31.58
C ILE A 27 -19.72 5.25 -31.63
N ALA A 28 -19.93 6.10 -32.63
CA ALA A 28 -19.26 7.39 -32.74
C ALA A 28 -19.62 8.25 -31.52
N PRO A 29 -18.68 9.02 -30.95
CA PRO A 29 -19.01 9.92 -29.86
C PRO A 29 -19.95 11.02 -30.37
N SER A 30 -21.14 11.10 -29.75
CA SER A 30 -22.05 12.23 -29.86
C SER A 30 -21.31 13.49 -29.43
N ARG A 31 -21.04 14.39 -30.38
CA ARG A 31 -20.55 15.74 -30.13
C ARG A 31 -21.68 16.57 -29.52
N SER A 32 -21.62 16.83 -28.21
CA SER A 32 -22.25 18.01 -27.64
C SER A 32 -21.27 19.18 -27.72
N THR A 33 -21.57 20.08 -28.63
CA THR A 33 -20.88 21.35 -28.90
C THR A 33 -21.03 22.34 -27.75
N ILE A 34 -19.92 22.76 -27.15
CA ILE A 34 -19.78 24.07 -26.50
C ILE A 34 -18.70 24.84 -27.28
N PRO A 35 -18.96 26.05 -27.78
CA PRO A 35 -18.04 26.74 -28.69
C PRO A 35 -16.94 27.45 -27.89
N VAL A 36 -15.71 26.96 -27.96
CA VAL A 36 -14.53 27.75 -27.58
C VAL A 36 -13.93 28.36 -28.85
N ALA A 37 -13.80 29.69 -28.82
CA ALA A 37 -13.34 30.51 -29.92
C ALA A 37 -11.90 30.16 -30.34
N ARG A 38 -11.71 29.92 -31.65
CA ARG A 38 -10.39 29.96 -32.29
C ARG A 38 -9.93 31.40 -32.44
N ARG A 39 -8.74 31.73 -31.92
CA ARG A 39 -7.82 32.70 -32.54
C ARG A 39 -6.40 32.51 -32.00
N GLY A 40 -5.43 32.53 -32.92
CA GLY A 40 -4.05 32.95 -32.63
C GLY A 40 -3.02 31.85 -32.54
N ALA A 41 -2.43 31.50 -33.68
CA ALA A 41 -1.19 30.73 -33.76
C ALA A 41 -0.03 31.50 -33.10
N PHE A 42 0.74 30.81 -32.26
CA PHE A 42 2.16 31.09 -32.06
C PHE A 42 2.91 29.77 -32.00
N ALA A 43 3.78 29.59 -32.99
CA ALA A 43 4.71 28.49 -33.09
C ALA A 43 5.90 28.73 -32.16
N ALA A 44 6.22 27.76 -31.31
CA ALA A 44 7.55 27.60 -30.74
C ALA A 44 7.89 26.11 -30.75
N ARG A 45 8.78 25.74 -31.67
CA ARG A 45 9.42 24.42 -31.74
C ARG A 45 10.29 24.23 -30.49
N ALA A 46 10.04 23.17 -29.72
CA ALA A 46 11.03 22.60 -28.81
C ALA A 46 11.73 21.42 -29.52
N PRO A 47 13.03 21.19 -29.29
CA PRO A 47 13.84 20.29 -30.11
C PRO A 47 13.59 18.82 -29.74
N VAL A 48 13.39 18.02 -30.78
CA VAL A 48 13.50 16.56 -30.77
C VAL A 48 14.98 16.22 -30.62
N LEU A 49 15.36 15.50 -29.56
CA LEU A 49 16.68 14.86 -29.48
C LEU A 49 16.55 13.47 -28.82
N PHE A 50 17.05 12.49 -29.58
CA PHE A 50 17.29 11.07 -29.30
C PHE A 50 16.13 10.09 -29.41
N ALA A 51 15.95 9.62 -30.66
CA ALA A 51 15.61 8.24 -30.96
C ALA A 51 16.82 7.35 -30.63
N SER A 52 16.60 6.28 -29.86
CA SER A 52 17.42 5.07 -29.94
C SER A 52 16.53 3.96 -30.48
N ASP A 53 16.83 3.52 -31.70
CA ASP A 53 16.37 2.24 -32.24
C ASP A 53 16.93 1.13 -31.34
N GLY A 54 16.04 0.45 -30.63
CA GLY A 54 16.33 -0.77 -29.88
C GLY A 54 15.02 -1.53 -29.79
N ASP A 55 15.03 -2.79 -30.25
CA ASP A 55 13.87 -3.70 -30.28
C ASP A 55 12.92 -3.48 -29.09
N ASP A 56 11.68 -3.09 -29.39
CA ASP A 56 10.54 -3.14 -28.46
C ASP A 56 10.19 -4.61 -28.19
N ALA A 57 11.10 -5.33 -27.54
CA ALA A 57 10.79 -6.56 -26.87
C ALA A 57 9.91 -6.18 -25.67
N VAL A 58 8.61 -6.40 -25.82
CA VAL A 58 7.65 -6.40 -24.72
C VAL A 58 8.25 -7.23 -23.59
N VAL A 59 8.68 -6.58 -22.52
CA VAL A 59 9.09 -7.25 -21.29
C VAL A 59 7.80 -7.80 -20.68
N GLU A 60 7.43 -9.03 -21.05
CA GLU A 60 6.52 -9.82 -20.23
C GLU A 60 7.09 -9.81 -18.82
N ALA A 61 6.30 -9.41 -17.81
CA ALA A 61 6.72 -9.69 -16.44
C ALA A 61 7.06 -11.17 -16.36
N PRO A 62 8.19 -11.53 -15.74
CA PRO A 62 8.48 -12.92 -15.50
C PRO A 62 7.31 -13.48 -14.69
N ASP A 63 6.61 -14.45 -15.27
CA ASP A 63 5.56 -15.19 -14.59
C ASP A 63 6.24 -15.96 -13.46
N ILE A 64 6.34 -15.34 -12.27
CA ILE A 64 7.08 -15.89 -11.14
C ILE A 64 6.60 -17.33 -10.93
N PRO A 65 7.48 -18.34 -10.95
CA PRO A 65 7.08 -19.73 -10.79
C PRO A 65 6.21 -19.91 -9.55
N VAL A 66 5.16 -20.72 -9.64
CA VAL A 66 4.23 -20.99 -8.51
C VAL A 66 4.98 -21.38 -7.22
N GLN A 67 6.11 -22.07 -7.36
CA GLN A 67 6.97 -22.46 -6.24
C GLN A 67 7.56 -21.27 -5.49
N GLU A 68 8.00 -20.24 -6.20
CA GLU A 68 8.59 -19.04 -5.63
C GLU A 68 7.52 -18.18 -4.95
N ARG A 69 6.33 -18.05 -5.57
CA ARG A 69 5.15 -17.44 -4.91
C ARG A 69 4.78 -18.15 -3.62
N LEU A 70 4.81 -19.49 -3.61
CA LEU A 70 4.50 -20.26 -2.41
C LEU A 70 5.54 -20.01 -1.30
N ARG A 71 6.83 -19.97 -1.66
CA ARG A 71 7.90 -19.64 -0.71
C ARG A 71 7.71 -18.24 -0.11
N LEU A 72 7.38 -17.27 -0.95
CA LEU A 72 7.17 -15.89 -0.54
C LEU A 72 5.96 -15.75 0.39
N PHE A 73 4.85 -16.43 0.06
CA PHE A 73 3.69 -16.52 0.95
C PHE A 73 4.07 -17.06 2.32
N TRP A 74 4.80 -18.17 2.38
CA TRP A 74 5.22 -18.76 3.64
C TRP A 74 6.18 -17.84 4.42
N ARG A 75 7.07 -17.11 3.73
CA ARG A 75 7.97 -16.13 4.36
C ARG A 75 7.17 -15.03 5.08
N LEU A 76 6.13 -14.48 4.44
CA LEU A 76 5.28 -13.43 5.02
C LEU A 76 4.28 -13.96 6.07
N ALA A 77 3.74 -15.16 5.90
CA ALA A 77 2.69 -15.69 6.77
C ALA A 77 3.23 -16.34 8.06
N THR A 78 4.39 -17.01 7.98
CA THR A 78 4.93 -17.80 9.10
C THR A 78 5.23 -16.99 10.36
N PRO A 79 5.79 -15.77 10.28
CA PRO A 79 6.11 -14.96 11.46
C PRO A 79 4.91 -14.74 12.39
N TYR A 80 3.74 -14.40 11.85
CA TYR A 80 2.51 -14.22 12.64
C TYR A 80 2.17 -15.46 13.49
N PHE A 81 2.19 -16.66 12.89
CA PHE A 81 1.87 -17.88 13.62
C PHE A 81 2.97 -18.33 14.59
N LYS A 82 4.18 -17.77 14.51
CA LYS A 82 5.28 -18.05 15.43
C LYS A 82 5.32 -17.08 16.61
N GLU A 83 5.13 -15.79 16.34
CA GLU A 83 5.43 -14.70 17.27
C GLU A 83 4.18 -14.11 17.92
N ALA A 84 3.01 -14.14 17.27
CA ALA A 84 1.81 -13.54 17.82
C ALA A 84 1.14 -14.43 18.88
N ASP A 85 0.80 -13.83 20.02
CA ASP A 85 0.16 -14.51 21.14
C ASP A 85 -1.22 -15.08 20.76
N GLY A 86 -1.41 -16.37 21.02
CA GLY A 86 -2.69 -17.04 20.79
C GLY A 86 -3.05 -17.28 19.33
N ALA A 87 -2.23 -16.89 18.34
CA ALA A 87 -2.51 -17.09 16.92
C ALA A 87 -2.78 -18.57 16.58
N LYS A 88 -1.94 -19.49 17.09
CA LYS A 88 -2.12 -20.95 16.89
C LYS A 88 -3.41 -21.46 17.50
N LEU A 89 -3.80 -20.96 18.68
CA LEU A 89 -5.04 -21.36 19.35
C LEU A 89 -6.27 -20.86 18.58
N GLN A 90 -6.26 -19.60 18.15
CA GLN A 90 -7.33 -19.01 17.34
C GLN A 90 -7.48 -19.74 16.00
N PHE A 91 -6.37 -20.12 15.37
CA PHE A 91 -6.38 -20.93 14.15
C PHE A 91 -6.89 -22.35 14.41
N GLY A 92 -6.46 -23.01 15.50
CA GLY A 92 -6.98 -24.32 15.89
C GLY A 92 -8.48 -24.33 16.17
N LEU A 93 -8.99 -23.29 16.85
CA LEU A 93 -10.43 -23.10 17.06
C LEU A 93 -11.17 -22.91 15.74
N LEU A 94 -10.60 -22.14 14.80
CA LEU A 94 -11.16 -21.96 13.47
C LEU A 94 -11.26 -23.29 12.70
N LEU A 95 -10.21 -24.12 12.75
CA LEU A 95 -10.22 -25.45 12.14
C LEU A 95 -11.30 -26.36 12.75
N ALA A 96 -11.46 -26.33 14.07
CA ALA A 96 -12.52 -27.09 14.75
C ALA A 96 -13.93 -26.62 14.30
N LEU A 97 -14.12 -25.31 14.15
CA LEU A 97 -15.38 -24.73 13.66
C LEU A 97 -15.65 -25.09 12.18
N VAL A 98 -14.63 -25.13 11.33
CA VAL A 98 -14.75 -25.59 9.93
C VAL A 98 -15.21 -27.06 9.89
N LEU A 99 -14.57 -27.93 10.67
CA LEU A 99 -14.98 -29.33 10.76
C LEU A 99 -16.40 -29.50 11.29
N ALA A 100 -16.78 -28.73 12.32
CA ALA A 100 -18.14 -28.73 12.85
C ALA A 100 -19.16 -28.26 11.79
N GLN A 101 -18.83 -27.20 11.04
CA GLN A 101 -19.67 -26.69 9.97
C GLN A 101 -19.89 -27.73 8.86
N SER A 102 -18.83 -28.36 8.33
CA SER A 102 -18.97 -29.42 7.32
C SER A 102 -19.76 -30.62 7.84
N SER A 103 -19.55 -31.00 9.10
CA SER A 103 -20.29 -32.11 9.74
C SER A 103 -21.80 -31.81 9.83
N ILE A 104 -22.17 -30.57 10.15
CA ILE A 104 -23.56 -30.12 10.17
C ILE A 104 -24.20 -30.25 8.79
N SER A 105 -23.51 -29.86 7.72
CA SER A 105 -24.00 -30.00 6.34
C SER A 105 -24.32 -31.46 6.00
N VAL A 106 -23.44 -32.39 6.38
CA VAL A 106 -23.66 -33.83 6.20
C VAL A 106 -24.87 -34.32 7.01
N ILE A 107 -25.01 -33.91 8.27
CA ILE A 107 -26.15 -34.29 9.11
C ILE A 107 -27.47 -33.80 8.49
N PHE A 108 -27.55 -32.54 8.07
CA PHE A 108 -28.75 -32.00 7.41
C PHE A 108 -29.10 -32.73 6.11
N SER A 109 -28.10 -33.25 5.38
CA SER A 109 -28.33 -34.07 4.19
C SER A 109 -29.16 -35.32 4.51
N PHE A 110 -28.79 -36.04 5.58
CA PHE A 110 -29.52 -37.25 6.00
C PHE A 110 -30.89 -36.94 6.64
N VAL A 111 -30.96 -35.91 7.49
CA VAL A 111 -32.24 -35.48 8.09
C VAL A 111 -33.23 -35.05 7.00
N GLY A 112 -32.75 -34.36 5.96
CA GLY A 112 -33.57 -33.98 4.81
C GLY A 112 -34.07 -35.14 3.98
N ARG A 113 -33.22 -36.14 3.72
CA ARG A 113 -33.63 -37.38 3.06
C ARG A 113 -34.81 -38.02 3.79
N ASP A 114 -34.68 -38.22 5.10
CA ASP A 114 -35.71 -38.92 5.88
C ASP A 114 -37.00 -38.09 5.97
N PHE A 115 -36.88 -36.76 6.08
CA PHE A 115 -38.02 -35.84 6.11
C PHE A 115 -38.86 -35.90 4.84
N TYR A 116 -38.23 -35.78 3.66
CA TYR A 116 -38.95 -35.82 2.38
C TYR A 116 -39.54 -37.21 2.08
N SER A 117 -38.87 -38.27 2.53
CA SER A 117 -39.37 -39.63 2.37
C SER A 117 -40.60 -39.87 3.24
N ALA A 118 -40.58 -39.47 4.51
CA ALA A 118 -41.74 -39.53 5.40
C ALA A 118 -42.93 -38.71 4.87
N LEU A 119 -42.66 -37.51 4.34
CA LEU A 119 -43.69 -36.68 3.70
C LEU A 119 -44.34 -37.39 2.50
N SER A 120 -43.54 -38.01 1.64
CA SER A 120 -44.04 -38.76 0.48
C SER A 120 -44.84 -40.01 0.87
N ALA A 121 -44.42 -40.69 1.93
CA ALA A 121 -45.09 -41.86 2.49
C ALA A 121 -46.34 -41.51 3.31
N LYS A 122 -46.59 -40.21 3.57
CA LYS A 122 -47.64 -39.70 4.46
C LYS A 122 -47.49 -40.23 5.90
N ASP A 123 -46.27 -40.54 6.32
CA ASP A 123 -45.97 -40.99 7.68
C ASP A 123 -45.84 -39.76 8.60
N GLN A 124 -46.93 -39.44 9.30
CA GLN A 124 -46.99 -38.27 10.18
C GLN A 124 -46.06 -38.38 11.39
N ALA A 125 -45.80 -39.60 11.89
CA ALA A 125 -44.98 -39.79 13.08
C ALA A 125 -43.50 -39.52 12.77
N VAL A 126 -42.99 -40.16 11.72
CA VAL A 126 -41.60 -39.94 11.28
C VAL A 126 -41.40 -38.50 10.79
N PHE A 127 -42.40 -37.95 10.09
CA PHE A 127 -42.35 -36.55 9.66
C PHE A 127 -42.23 -35.58 10.85
N ALA A 128 -43.01 -35.76 11.90
CA ALA A 128 -42.94 -34.94 13.11
C ALA A 128 -41.58 -35.09 13.83
N GLU A 129 -41.05 -36.31 13.91
CA GLU A 129 -39.72 -36.58 14.47
C GLU A 129 -38.61 -35.84 13.69
N LYS A 130 -38.58 -35.97 12.35
CA LYS A 130 -37.57 -35.31 11.53
C LYS A 130 -37.72 -33.78 11.50
N THR A 131 -38.95 -33.28 11.64
CA THR A 131 -39.20 -31.83 11.84
C THR A 131 -38.54 -31.33 13.12
N LEU A 132 -38.64 -32.08 14.21
CA LEU A 132 -37.96 -31.73 15.46
C LEU A 132 -36.43 -31.76 15.30
N TYR A 133 -35.89 -32.75 14.59
CA TYR A 133 -34.44 -32.82 14.31
C TYR A 133 -33.97 -31.63 13.46
N TYR A 134 -34.77 -31.18 12.50
CA TYR A 134 -34.51 -29.93 11.77
C TYR A 134 -34.48 -28.72 12.70
N ALA A 135 -35.47 -28.58 13.58
CA ALA A 135 -35.53 -27.44 14.51
C ALA A 135 -34.33 -27.40 15.48
N VAL A 136 -33.96 -28.55 16.06
CA VAL A 136 -32.79 -28.68 16.93
C VAL A 136 -31.50 -28.45 16.14
N GLY A 137 -31.38 -29.04 14.95
CA GLY A 137 -30.25 -28.84 14.06
C GLY A 137 -30.04 -27.37 13.72
N LEU A 138 -31.12 -26.63 13.41
CA LEU A 138 -31.05 -25.19 13.13
C LEU A 138 -30.62 -24.38 14.35
N ALA A 139 -31.13 -24.71 15.53
CA ALA A 139 -30.76 -24.07 16.79
C ALA A 139 -29.26 -24.24 17.12
N VAL A 140 -28.65 -25.36 16.73
CA VAL A 140 -27.20 -25.64 16.93
C VAL A 140 -26.34 -25.08 15.79
N ALA A 141 -26.79 -25.24 14.54
CA ALA A 141 -26.04 -24.85 13.36
C ALA A 141 -25.90 -23.34 13.21
N THR A 142 -26.93 -22.59 13.60
CA THR A 142 -26.92 -21.12 13.52
C THR A 142 -25.78 -20.52 14.35
N PRO A 143 -25.67 -20.75 15.68
CA PRO A 143 -24.57 -20.19 16.46
C PRO A 143 -23.20 -20.69 16.00
N LEU A 144 -23.06 -21.96 15.60
CA LEU A 144 -21.78 -22.49 15.09
C LEU A 144 -21.36 -21.79 13.79
N THR A 145 -22.29 -21.57 12.86
CA THR A 145 -22.01 -20.86 11.60
C THR A 145 -21.64 -19.40 11.84
N VAL A 146 -22.32 -18.73 12.78
CA VAL A 146 -22.01 -17.35 13.15
C VAL A 146 -20.65 -17.25 13.85
N LEU A 147 -20.36 -18.15 14.79
CA LEU A 147 -19.07 -18.21 15.48
C LEU A 147 -17.91 -18.53 14.53
N TYR A 148 -18.12 -19.43 13.56
CA TYR A 148 -17.17 -19.69 12.48
C TYR A 148 -16.85 -18.40 11.69
N LYS A 149 -17.87 -17.69 11.21
CA LYS A 149 -17.69 -16.44 10.45
C LYS A 149 -16.99 -15.37 11.28
N PHE A 150 -17.39 -15.22 12.55
CA PHE A 150 -16.78 -14.29 13.49
C PHE A 150 -15.31 -14.62 13.77
N GLN A 151 -15.00 -15.89 14.08
CA GLN A 151 -13.65 -16.33 14.38
C GLN A 151 -12.71 -16.16 13.19
N ARG A 152 -13.21 -16.41 11.97
CA ARG A 152 -12.48 -16.15 10.72
C ARG A 152 -12.12 -14.66 10.57
N GLN A 153 -13.11 -13.77 10.71
CA GLN A 153 -12.88 -12.32 10.60
C GLN A 153 -11.95 -11.80 11.71
N ARG A 154 -12.11 -12.29 12.94
CA ARG A 154 -11.25 -11.95 14.07
C ARG A 154 -9.80 -12.38 13.85
N LEU A 155 -9.57 -13.59 13.33
CA LEU A 155 -8.21 -14.05 13.03
C LEU A 155 -7.57 -13.21 11.92
N ALA A 156 -8.31 -12.87 10.87
CA ALA A 156 -7.83 -11.98 9.79
C ALA A 156 -7.49 -10.58 10.31
N LEU A 157 -8.31 -10.02 11.21
CA LEU A 157 -8.06 -8.71 11.82
C LEU A 157 -6.81 -8.71 12.70
N ASN A 158 -6.66 -9.70 13.57
CA ASN A 158 -5.47 -9.82 14.44
C ASN A 158 -4.19 -10.04 13.63
N TRP A 159 -4.29 -10.81 12.54
CA TRP A 159 -3.17 -11.01 11.62
C TRP A 159 -2.80 -9.69 10.91
N ARG A 160 -3.80 -8.94 10.43
CA ARG A 160 -3.57 -7.61 9.83
C ARG A 160 -2.91 -6.66 10.83
N GLU A 161 -3.42 -6.56 12.04
CA GLU A 161 -2.86 -5.69 13.08
C GLU A 161 -1.38 -5.99 13.33
N TRP A 162 -1.06 -7.28 13.52
CA TRP A 162 0.31 -7.72 13.72
C TRP A 162 1.21 -7.42 12.51
N MET A 163 0.76 -7.78 11.30
CA MET A 163 1.55 -7.63 10.08
C MET A 163 1.77 -6.15 9.70
N THR A 164 0.73 -5.31 9.79
CA THR A 164 0.88 -3.86 9.56
C THR A 164 1.80 -3.23 10.60
N THR A 165 1.75 -3.66 11.86
CA THR A 165 2.65 -3.14 12.90
C THR A 165 4.11 -3.52 12.62
N GLU A 166 4.37 -4.75 12.20
CA GLU A 166 5.71 -5.22 11.90
C GLU A 166 6.29 -4.56 10.65
N LEU A 167 5.52 -4.49 9.57
CA LEU A 167 5.93 -3.79 8.35
C LEU A 167 6.12 -2.29 8.59
N ALA A 168 5.28 -1.65 9.41
CA ALA A 168 5.49 -0.26 9.79
C ALA A 168 6.79 -0.09 10.58
N ARG A 169 7.11 -1.00 11.51
CA ARG A 169 8.38 -0.95 12.25
C ARG A 169 9.57 -1.02 11.30
N GLN A 170 9.53 -1.90 10.30
CA GLN A 170 10.58 -2.00 9.27
C GLN A 170 10.65 -0.73 8.41
N TYR A 171 9.50 -0.22 7.95
CA TYR A 171 9.42 0.99 7.13
C TYR A 171 9.98 2.24 7.82
N TYR A 172 9.80 2.35 9.15
CA TYR A 172 10.34 3.45 9.94
C TYR A 172 11.76 3.20 10.49
N SER A 173 12.28 1.97 10.40
CA SER A 173 13.65 1.64 10.81
C SER A 173 14.67 2.11 9.79
N ASP A 174 15.85 2.54 10.25
CA ASP A 174 17.01 2.92 9.42
C ASP A 174 16.70 3.86 8.24
N GLN A 175 15.70 4.73 8.44
CA GLN A 175 15.20 5.69 7.45
C GLN A 175 14.76 5.03 6.13
N ALA A 176 14.28 3.78 6.18
CA ALA A 176 13.85 3.03 4.99
C ALA A 176 12.79 3.79 4.18
N TYR A 177 11.85 4.48 4.83
CA TYR A 177 10.86 5.34 4.16
C TYR A 177 11.47 6.41 3.24
N TYR A 178 12.66 6.91 3.56
CA TYR A 178 13.34 7.92 2.73
C TYR A 178 14.13 7.28 1.59
N LYS A 179 14.79 6.15 1.86
CA LYS A 179 15.56 5.39 0.85
C LYS A 179 14.66 4.91 -0.28
N VAL A 180 13.50 4.36 0.08
CA VAL A 180 12.48 3.92 -0.86
C VAL A 180 12.01 5.05 -1.79
N GLU A 181 11.81 6.26 -1.27
CA GLU A 181 11.41 7.43 -2.07
C GLU A 181 12.54 7.91 -3.00
N LEU A 182 13.80 7.76 -2.58
CA LEU A 182 14.98 8.18 -3.37
C LEU A 182 15.19 7.28 -4.59
N GLU A 183 15.03 5.96 -4.41
CA GLU A 183 15.26 4.94 -5.44
C GLU A 183 14.08 4.84 -6.42
N ARG A 184 12.86 5.23 -6.00
CA ARG A 184 11.61 5.14 -6.78
C ARG A 184 11.27 3.73 -7.26
N ASP A 185 11.83 2.71 -6.63
CA ASP A 185 11.59 1.31 -6.99
C ASP A 185 10.22 0.79 -6.47
N ILE A 186 9.66 1.43 -5.43
CA ILE A 186 8.41 1.03 -4.79
C ILE A 186 7.36 2.14 -4.91
N ASP A 187 6.35 1.90 -5.77
CA ASP A 187 5.18 2.76 -5.87
C ASP A 187 4.21 2.55 -4.68
N ASN A 188 3.66 3.65 -4.17
CA ASN A 188 2.59 3.76 -3.17
C ASN A 188 2.78 2.88 -1.91
N PRO A 189 3.83 3.11 -1.09
CA PRO A 189 4.09 2.33 0.12
C PRO A 189 2.95 2.39 1.14
N ASP A 190 2.18 3.48 1.15
CA ASP A 190 0.98 3.67 1.97
C ASP A 190 -0.14 2.68 1.59
N GLN A 191 -0.37 2.46 0.29
CA GLN A 191 -1.33 1.46 -0.20
C GLN A 191 -0.90 0.06 0.22
N ARG A 192 0.41 -0.24 0.16
CA ARG A 192 0.93 -1.55 0.52
C ARG A 192 0.74 -1.85 2.01
N LEU A 193 1.08 -0.90 2.89
CA LEU A 193 0.93 -1.03 4.35
C LEU A 193 -0.54 -1.15 4.79
N THR A 194 -1.49 -0.67 3.98
CA THR A 194 -2.92 -0.58 4.33
C THR A 194 -3.79 -1.59 3.56
N GLU A 195 -3.95 -1.41 2.26
CA GLU A 195 -4.85 -2.18 1.40
C GLU A 195 -4.29 -3.57 1.09
N ASP A 196 -3.00 -3.68 0.75
CA ASP A 196 -2.42 -4.96 0.36
C ASP A 196 -2.27 -5.93 1.52
N VAL A 197 -1.85 -5.45 2.71
CA VAL A 197 -1.86 -6.28 3.93
C VAL A 197 -3.27 -6.77 4.26
N THR A 198 -4.28 -5.93 4.06
CA THR A 198 -5.69 -6.32 4.27
C THR A 198 -6.12 -7.41 3.28
N ALA A 199 -5.82 -7.23 2.00
CA ALA A 199 -6.12 -8.21 0.97
C ALA A 199 -5.37 -9.52 1.24
N PHE A 200 -4.07 -9.46 1.53
CA PHE A 200 -3.24 -10.62 1.82
C PHE A 200 -3.79 -11.44 2.99
N THR A 201 -4.00 -10.84 4.16
CA THR A 201 -4.44 -11.55 5.36
C THR A 201 -5.83 -12.16 5.22
N LYS A 202 -6.78 -11.41 4.64
CA LYS A 202 -8.16 -11.86 4.45
C LYS A 202 -8.29 -12.90 3.34
N VAL A 203 -7.77 -12.61 2.14
CA VAL A 203 -7.92 -13.50 0.97
C VAL A 203 -7.18 -14.81 1.20
N SER A 204 -6.00 -14.78 1.82
CA SER A 204 -5.26 -16.00 2.15
C SER A 204 -6.06 -16.91 3.07
N LEU A 205 -6.65 -16.34 4.12
CA LEU A 205 -7.44 -17.11 5.09
C LEU A 205 -8.74 -17.64 4.45
N ASP A 206 -9.45 -16.81 3.70
CA ASP A 206 -10.67 -17.21 2.98
C ASP A 206 -10.38 -18.32 1.97
N PHE A 207 -9.28 -18.22 1.21
CA PHE A 207 -8.86 -19.22 0.25
C PHE A 207 -8.48 -20.54 0.91
N PHE A 208 -7.67 -20.49 1.97
CA PHE A 208 -7.27 -21.67 2.74
C PHE A 208 -8.49 -22.41 3.30
N ILE A 209 -9.43 -21.69 3.90
CA ILE A 209 -10.65 -22.29 4.44
C ILE A 209 -11.51 -22.87 3.33
N THR A 210 -11.67 -22.15 2.21
CA THR A 210 -12.43 -22.64 1.05
C THR A 210 -11.86 -23.97 0.56
N LEU A 211 -10.53 -24.08 0.45
CA LEU A 211 -9.86 -25.33 0.04
C LEU A 211 -10.06 -26.45 1.07
N MET A 212 -9.96 -26.15 2.36
CA MET A 212 -10.18 -27.13 3.43
C MET A 212 -11.62 -27.64 3.46
N THR A 213 -12.61 -26.73 3.44
CA THR A 213 -14.02 -27.08 3.40
C THR A 213 -14.32 -27.94 2.18
N ALA A 214 -13.83 -27.56 1.01
CA ALA A 214 -14.04 -28.34 -0.19
C ALA A 214 -13.37 -29.72 -0.15
N ALA A 215 -12.20 -29.87 0.47
CA ALA A 215 -11.58 -31.19 0.64
C ALA A 215 -12.44 -32.10 1.53
N ILE A 216 -13.00 -31.56 2.62
CA ILE A 216 -13.87 -32.29 3.55
C ILE A 216 -15.22 -32.64 2.88
N ASP A 217 -15.82 -31.66 2.22
CA ASP A 217 -17.12 -31.78 1.56
C ASP A 217 -17.01 -32.72 0.35
N LEU A 218 -15.94 -32.65 -0.43
CA LEU A 218 -15.69 -33.56 -1.55
C LEU A 218 -15.60 -35.00 -1.05
N VAL A 219 -14.90 -35.30 0.05
CA VAL A 219 -14.84 -36.66 0.61
C VAL A 219 -16.23 -37.12 1.07
N SER A 220 -16.94 -36.27 1.81
CA SER A 220 -18.21 -36.61 2.46
C SER A 220 -19.35 -36.78 1.44
N PHE A 221 -19.58 -35.78 0.60
CA PHE A 221 -20.67 -35.77 -0.38
C PHE A 221 -20.37 -36.64 -1.60
N SER A 222 -19.11 -36.84 -1.98
CA SER A 222 -18.78 -37.89 -2.95
C SER A 222 -19.13 -39.28 -2.43
N GLY A 223 -18.84 -39.56 -1.15
CA GLY A 223 -19.22 -40.82 -0.50
C GLY A 223 -20.73 -41.04 -0.51
N ILE A 224 -21.50 -40.01 -0.15
CA ILE A 224 -22.97 -40.04 -0.22
C ILE A 224 -23.44 -40.30 -1.66
N LEU A 225 -22.95 -39.53 -2.62
CA LEU A 225 -23.38 -39.64 -4.02
C LEU A 225 -23.04 -41.01 -4.62
N TYR A 226 -21.85 -41.53 -4.34
CA TYR A 226 -21.42 -42.85 -4.76
C TYR A 226 -22.29 -43.95 -4.14
N SER A 227 -22.66 -43.81 -2.86
CA SER A 227 -23.53 -44.78 -2.18
C SER A 227 -24.95 -44.84 -2.76
N ILE A 228 -25.45 -43.73 -3.30
CA ILE A 228 -26.79 -43.65 -3.90
C ILE A 228 -26.77 -44.17 -5.33
N TYR A 229 -25.91 -43.60 -6.19
CA TYR A 229 -25.85 -43.99 -7.59
C TYR A 229 -24.45 -43.73 -8.18
N PRO A 230 -23.59 -44.76 -8.29
CA PRO A 230 -22.21 -44.63 -8.77
C PRO A 230 -22.06 -43.96 -10.14
N ASN A 231 -23.02 -44.18 -11.05
CA ASN A 231 -22.98 -43.56 -12.37
C ASN A 231 -23.16 -42.02 -12.30
N LEU A 232 -23.95 -41.52 -11.35
CA LEU A 232 -24.11 -40.08 -11.13
C LEU A 232 -22.85 -39.48 -10.49
N PHE A 233 -22.17 -40.25 -9.63
CA PHE A 233 -20.84 -39.88 -9.13
C PHE A 233 -19.83 -39.68 -10.27
N TYR A 234 -19.69 -40.62 -11.22
CA TYR A 234 -18.76 -40.41 -12.34
C TYR A 234 -19.21 -39.29 -13.28
N ALA A 235 -20.53 -39.11 -13.48
CA ALA A 235 -21.07 -38.05 -14.32
C ALA A 235 -20.70 -36.65 -13.81
N ILE A 236 -20.64 -36.44 -12.49
CA ILE A 236 -20.28 -35.13 -11.93
C ILE A 236 -18.84 -34.73 -12.25
N PHE A 237 -17.88 -35.65 -12.24
CA PHE A 237 -16.47 -35.33 -12.53
C PHE A 237 -16.28 -35.00 -14.00
N VAL A 238 -16.99 -35.67 -14.90
CA VAL A 238 -16.99 -35.33 -16.33
C VAL A 238 -17.61 -33.95 -16.53
N TYR A 239 -18.76 -33.71 -15.91
CA TYR A 239 -19.48 -32.44 -16.02
C TYR A 239 -18.69 -31.26 -15.42
N ALA A 240 -18.10 -31.44 -14.24
CA ALA A 240 -17.20 -30.50 -13.59
C ALA A 240 -15.95 -30.26 -14.43
N GLY A 241 -15.30 -31.31 -14.93
CA GLY A 241 -14.10 -31.18 -15.77
C GLY A 241 -14.34 -30.37 -17.04
N VAL A 242 -15.47 -30.61 -17.73
CA VAL A 242 -15.87 -29.81 -18.90
C VAL A 242 -16.16 -28.37 -18.51
N GLY A 243 -16.93 -28.15 -17.44
CA GLY A 243 -17.26 -26.81 -16.94
C GLY A 243 -16.02 -26.01 -16.57
N SER A 244 -15.14 -26.58 -15.73
CA SER A 244 -13.88 -25.97 -15.30
C SER A 244 -12.96 -25.69 -16.47
N PHE A 245 -12.83 -26.62 -17.44
CA PHE A 245 -12.02 -26.39 -18.63
C PHE A 245 -12.55 -25.20 -19.46
N THR A 246 -13.86 -25.20 -19.77
CA THR A 246 -14.47 -24.11 -20.55
C THR A 246 -14.36 -22.78 -19.83
N THR A 247 -14.61 -22.75 -18.52
CA THR A 247 -14.46 -21.51 -17.74
C THR A 247 -13.01 -21.04 -17.68
N VAL A 248 -12.03 -21.92 -17.51
CA VAL A 248 -10.61 -21.51 -17.54
C VAL A 248 -10.21 -20.96 -18.90
N GLN A 249 -10.70 -21.53 -20.01
CA GLN A 249 -10.42 -20.99 -21.36
C GLN A 249 -11.04 -19.61 -21.58
N LEU A 250 -12.30 -19.42 -21.14
CA LEU A 250 -12.95 -18.11 -21.16
C LEU A 250 -12.24 -17.12 -20.21
N GLY A 251 -11.81 -17.59 -19.04
CA GLY A 251 -11.07 -16.87 -17.99
C GLY A 251 -9.65 -16.44 -18.40
N LYS A 252 -8.95 -17.23 -19.21
CA LYS A 252 -7.65 -16.85 -19.78
C LYS A 252 -7.79 -15.78 -20.86
N THR A 253 -8.82 -15.89 -21.70
CA THR A 253 -9.15 -14.85 -22.68
C THR A 253 -9.49 -13.51 -22.00
N LEU A 254 -10.16 -13.59 -20.83
CA LEU A 254 -10.48 -12.49 -19.90
C LEU A 254 -9.25 -11.73 -19.39
N VAL A 255 -8.17 -12.44 -19.02
CA VAL A 255 -6.95 -11.83 -18.45
C VAL A 255 -5.97 -11.39 -19.54
N GLY A 256 -5.79 -12.19 -20.60
CA GLY A 256 -4.84 -11.86 -21.67
C GLY A 256 -5.19 -10.58 -22.42
N GLN A 257 -6.47 -10.32 -22.71
CA GLN A 257 -6.86 -9.13 -23.49
C GLN A 257 -6.86 -7.82 -22.67
N ASN A 258 -7.04 -7.89 -21.35
CA ASN A 258 -7.07 -6.72 -20.49
C ASN A 258 -5.68 -6.38 -19.92
N ALA A 259 -4.84 -7.39 -19.66
CA ALA A 259 -3.47 -7.18 -19.20
C ALA A 259 -2.57 -6.61 -20.31
N GLU A 260 -2.65 -7.12 -21.55
CA GLU A 260 -1.84 -6.63 -22.67
C GLU A 260 -2.17 -5.18 -23.07
N GLN A 261 -3.41 -4.75 -22.93
CA GLN A 261 -3.81 -3.38 -23.27
C GLN A 261 -3.34 -2.39 -22.19
N LEU A 262 -3.35 -2.78 -20.92
CA LEU A 262 -2.81 -1.99 -19.80
C LEU A 262 -1.28 -1.91 -19.85
N LEU A 263 -0.61 -2.98 -20.27
CA LEU A 263 0.86 -3.03 -20.42
C LEU A 263 1.37 -2.14 -21.56
N ARG A 264 0.61 -2.01 -22.65
CA ARG A 264 1.01 -1.17 -23.81
C ARG A 264 0.98 0.33 -23.52
N GLU A 265 0.16 0.78 -22.58
CA GLU A 265 0.07 2.20 -22.21
C GLU A 265 1.08 2.60 -21.11
N ALA A 266 1.68 1.62 -20.43
CA ALA A 266 2.42 1.82 -19.20
C ALA A 266 3.92 2.16 -19.42
N GLY A 267 4.49 1.85 -20.58
CA GLY A 267 5.90 2.10 -20.88
C GLY A 267 6.87 1.20 -20.08
N PRO A 268 8.17 1.17 -20.46
CA PRO A 268 9.12 0.13 -20.04
C PRO A 268 9.53 0.14 -18.55
N ASN A 269 9.22 1.20 -17.80
CA ASN A 269 9.61 1.36 -16.38
C ASN A 269 8.40 1.34 -15.41
N SER A 270 7.23 0.90 -15.88
CA SER A 270 6.05 0.84 -15.04
C SER A 270 5.90 -0.55 -14.43
N ASN A 271 5.84 -0.62 -13.11
CA ASN A 271 5.51 -1.84 -12.42
C ASN A 271 4.12 -2.33 -12.89
N LEU A 272 4.01 -3.65 -13.05
CA LEU A 272 3.11 -4.37 -13.96
C LEU A 272 1.58 -4.30 -13.70
N GLN A 273 1.05 -3.24 -13.10
CA GLN A 273 -0.39 -3.00 -12.91
C GLN A 273 -0.62 -1.52 -12.55
N LEU A 274 -1.07 -0.72 -13.52
CA LEU A 274 -1.65 0.60 -13.21
C LEU A 274 -2.94 0.42 -12.40
N ASP A 275 -2.95 0.86 -11.14
CA ASP A 275 -4.18 1.07 -10.38
C ASP A 275 -4.69 2.48 -10.64
N PHE A 276 -5.54 2.64 -11.67
CA PHE A 276 -6.13 3.94 -12.00
C PHE A 276 -6.92 4.57 -10.84
N ASN A 277 -7.38 3.79 -9.84
CA ASN A 277 -8.03 4.36 -8.66
C ASN A 277 -7.00 4.99 -7.71
N ALA A 278 -5.81 4.38 -7.56
CA ALA A 278 -4.71 4.96 -6.81
C ALA A 278 -4.26 6.27 -7.47
N ASP A 279 -4.11 6.30 -8.79
CA ASP A 279 -3.77 7.51 -9.56
C ASP A 279 -4.80 8.63 -9.41
N LEU A 280 -6.09 8.28 -9.43
CA LEU A 280 -7.17 9.23 -9.22
C LEU A 280 -7.13 9.79 -7.79
N ARG A 281 -6.94 8.93 -6.79
CA ARG A 281 -6.85 9.33 -5.38
C ARG A 281 -5.65 10.23 -5.14
N TYR A 282 -4.49 9.89 -5.71
CA TYR A 282 -3.28 10.71 -5.66
C TYR A 282 -3.51 12.10 -6.25
N SER A 283 -4.15 12.19 -7.43
CA SER A 283 -4.50 13.48 -8.04
C SER A 283 -5.39 14.34 -7.13
N LEU A 284 -6.39 13.74 -6.49
CA LEU A 284 -7.27 14.45 -5.55
C LEU A 284 -6.56 14.90 -4.26
N VAL A 285 -5.64 14.08 -3.73
CA VAL A 285 -4.82 14.45 -2.58
C VAL A 285 -3.92 15.63 -2.93
N ARG A 286 -3.24 15.57 -4.09
CA ARG A 286 -2.40 16.67 -4.59
C ARG A 286 -3.20 17.96 -4.79
N LEU A 287 -4.42 17.88 -5.33
CA LEU A 287 -5.31 19.02 -5.47
C LEU A 287 -5.63 19.65 -4.11
N ARG A 288 -5.97 18.83 -3.11
CA ARG A 288 -6.24 19.30 -1.75
C ARG A 288 -5.02 19.99 -1.13
N GLU A 289 -3.84 19.39 -1.26
CA GLU A 289 -2.58 19.94 -0.72
C GLU A 289 -2.14 21.24 -1.39
N ASN A 290 -2.64 21.52 -2.60
CA ASN A 290 -2.27 22.71 -3.38
C ASN A 290 -3.47 23.63 -3.66
N ALA A 291 -4.56 23.51 -2.89
CA ALA A 291 -5.82 24.19 -3.16
C ALA A 291 -5.69 25.71 -3.21
N GLU A 292 -4.91 26.31 -2.31
CA GLU A 292 -4.66 27.75 -2.29
C GLU A 292 -3.92 28.21 -3.56
N SER A 293 -2.87 27.49 -3.96
CA SER A 293 -2.11 27.79 -5.19
C SER A 293 -3.01 27.70 -6.43
N ILE A 294 -3.83 26.66 -6.52
CA ILE A 294 -4.79 26.48 -7.62
C ILE A 294 -5.79 27.63 -7.67
N ALA A 295 -6.33 28.04 -6.51
CA ALA A 295 -7.26 29.16 -6.40
C ALA A 295 -6.61 30.51 -6.78
N PHE A 296 -5.34 30.73 -6.41
CA PHE A 296 -4.60 31.92 -6.85
C PHE A 296 -4.42 31.98 -8.36
N TYR A 297 -4.10 30.84 -8.98
CA TYR A 297 -3.99 30.73 -10.44
C TYR A 297 -5.35 30.70 -11.16
N GLN A 298 -6.45 30.51 -10.43
CA GLN A 298 -7.78 30.23 -10.99
C GLN A 298 -7.72 29.06 -12.00
N GLY A 299 -6.98 28.02 -11.61
CA GLY A 299 -6.66 26.85 -12.43
C GLY A 299 -7.69 25.73 -12.39
N GLU A 300 -8.87 25.95 -11.79
CA GLU A 300 -9.83 24.90 -11.45
C GLU A 300 -10.30 24.11 -12.69
N GLN A 301 -10.45 24.76 -13.85
CA GLN A 301 -10.85 24.09 -15.09
C GLN A 301 -9.79 23.11 -15.60
N GLN A 302 -8.50 23.42 -15.42
CA GLN A 302 -7.40 22.54 -15.82
C GLN A 302 -7.31 21.33 -14.90
N GLU A 303 -7.46 21.55 -13.59
CA GLU A 303 -7.49 20.48 -12.58
C GLU A 303 -8.71 19.57 -12.76
N GLU A 304 -9.89 20.14 -13.07
CA GLU A 304 -11.10 19.36 -13.41
C GLU A 304 -10.88 18.47 -14.63
N ALA A 305 -10.23 18.98 -15.68
CA ALA A 305 -9.94 18.22 -16.89
C ALA A 305 -9.00 17.03 -16.62
N GLU A 306 -7.96 17.22 -15.81
CA GLU A 306 -7.02 16.16 -15.40
C GLU A 306 -7.72 15.08 -14.56
N VAL A 307 -8.51 15.47 -13.57
CA VAL A 307 -9.28 14.52 -12.73
C VAL A 307 -10.30 13.75 -13.59
N THR A 308 -10.96 14.43 -14.53
CA THR A 308 -11.95 13.81 -15.42
C THR A 308 -11.28 12.82 -16.38
N ASP A 309 -10.09 13.11 -16.91
CA ASP A 309 -9.32 12.19 -17.75
C ASP A 309 -8.93 10.92 -16.99
N ARG A 310 -8.38 11.07 -15.78
CA ARG A 310 -8.02 9.93 -14.90
C ARG A 310 -9.22 9.07 -14.54
N LEU A 311 -10.35 9.70 -14.20
CA LEU A 311 -11.61 8.99 -13.96
C LEU A 311 -12.09 8.27 -15.22
N GLY A 312 -11.98 8.91 -16.40
CA GLY A 312 -12.31 8.31 -17.69
C GLY A 312 -11.57 7.00 -17.93
N LYS A 313 -10.26 6.98 -17.70
CA LYS A 313 -9.40 5.79 -17.80
C LYS A 313 -9.83 4.69 -16.81
N ALA A 314 -10.04 5.05 -15.54
CA ALA A 314 -10.49 4.10 -14.52
C ALA A 314 -11.85 3.45 -14.89
N VAL A 315 -12.79 4.26 -15.38
CA VAL A 315 -14.14 3.82 -15.78
C VAL A 315 -14.09 2.97 -17.05
N GLU A 316 -13.29 3.33 -18.05
CA GLU A 316 -13.17 2.56 -19.29
C GLU A 316 -12.60 1.16 -19.03
N ASN A 317 -11.56 1.06 -18.20
CA ASN A 317 -11.04 -0.22 -17.73
C ASN A 317 -12.14 -1.04 -17.02
N LYS A 318 -12.88 -0.43 -16.08
CA LYS A 318 -13.94 -1.15 -15.36
C LYS A 318 -15.08 -1.59 -16.27
N ARG A 319 -15.44 -0.80 -17.30
CA ARG A 319 -16.43 -1.20 -18.33
C ARG A 319 -15.96 -2.42 -19.12
N GLY A 320 -14.67 -2.48 -19.48
CA GLY A 320 -14.08 -3.65 -20.13
C GLY A 320 -14.19 -4.92 -19.28
N ILE A 321 -13.84 -4.81 -17.98
CA ILE A 321 -13.98 -5.89 -17.00
C ILE A 321 -15.44 -6.34 -16.89
N LEU A 322 -16.38 -5.41 -16.70
CA LEU A 322 -17.82 -5.72 -16.57
C LEU A 322 -18.39 -6.42 -17.81
N GLY A 323 -18.01 -5.97 -19.01
CA GLY A 323 -18.46 -6.59 -20.26
C GLY A 323 -18.03 -8.05 -20.37
N THR A 324 -16.83 -8.35 -19.90
CA THR A 324 -16.26 -9.70 -19.96
C THR A 324 -16.76 -10.59 -18.81
N GLN A 325 -16.91 -10.04 -17.61
CA GLN A 325 -17.58 -10.68 -16.48
C GLN A 325 -19.00 -11.12 -16.83
N ARG A 326 -19.80 -10.24 -17.47
CA ARG A 326 -21.15 -10.57 -17.95
C ARG A 326 -21.14 -11.80 -18.86
N ASN A 327 -20.18 -11.90 -19.78
CA ASN A 327 -20.10 -13.04 -20.71
C ASN A 327 -19.74 -14.35 -19.98
N LEU A 328 -18.84 -14.28 -19.00
CA LEU A 328 -18.52 -15.41 -18.13
C LEU A 328 -19.72 -15.83 -17.27
N GLU A 329 -20.47 -14.86 -16.74
CA GLU A 329 -21.68 -15.08 -15.96
C GLU A 329 -22.78 -15.76 -16.76
N PHE A 330 -22.96 -15.44 -18.06
CA PHE A 330 -23.89 -16.17 -18.92
C PHE A 330 -23.57 -17.67 -18.97
N PHE A 331 -22.30 -18.04 -19.14
CA PHE A 331 -21.89 -19.44 -19.17
C PHE A 331 -22.05 -20.11 -17.80
N THR A 332 -21.47 -19.54 -16.75
CA THR A 332 -21.47 -20.13 -15.40
C THR A 332 -22.88 -20.22 -14.80
N THR A 333 -23.76 -19.25 -15.11
CA THR A 333 -25.17 -19.30 -14.70
C THR A 333 -25.94 -20.38 -15.46
N ALA A 334 -25.80 -20.45 -16.78
CA ALA A 334 -26.45 -21.48 -17.59
C ALA A 334 -25.98 -22.89 -17.19
N TYR A 335 -24.68 -23.03 -16.91
CA TYR A 335 -24.08 -24.22 -16.32
C TYR A 335 -24.78 -24.57 -15.01
N THR A 336 -24.88 -23.64 -14.06
CA THR A 336 -25.53 -23.83 -12.75
C THR A 336 -27.00 -24.27 -12.86
N TYR A 337 -27.77 -23.73 -13.81
CA TYR A 337 -29.17 -24.13 -13.98
C TYR A 337 -29.35 -25.56 -14.46
N LEU A 338 -28.44 -26.08 -15.28
CA LEU A 338 -28.52 -27.44 -15.80
C LEU A 338 -28.44 -28.49 -14.67
N ILE A 339 -27.74 -28.17 -13.58
CA ILE A 339 -27.56 -29.07 -12.45
C ILE A 339 -28.82 -29.21 -11.59
N GLN A 340 -29.75 -28.25 -11.62
CA GLN A 340 -30.99 -28.36 -10.83
C GLN A 340 -31.86 -29.55 -11.28
N ILE A 341 -31.76 -29.93 -12.56
CA ILE A 341 -32.60 -30.97 -13.15
C ILE A 341 -31.85 -32.28 -13.43
N LEU A 342 -30.54 -32.22 -13.69
CA LEU A 342 -29.75 -33.39 -14.11
C LEU A 342 -29.77 -34.54 -13.08
N PRO A 343 -29.48 -34.34 -11.78
CA PRO A 343 -29.54 -35.41 -10.78
C PRO A 343 -30.93 -36.04 -10.67
N VAL A 344 -31.97 -35.20 -10.72
CA VAL A 344 -33.37 -35.65 -10.67
C VAL A 344 -33.71 -36.52 -11.88
N LEU A 345 -33.32 -36.12 -13.10
CA LEU A 345 -33.57 -36.90 -14.31
C LEU A 345 -32.86 -38.26 -14.29
N VAL A 346 -31.64 -38.29 -13.76
CA VAL A 346 -30.83 -39.51 -13.71
C VAL A 346 -31.35 -40.49 -12.64
N VAL A 347 -31.80 -39.97 -11.49
CA VAL A 347 -32.22 -40.79 -10.33
C VAL A 347 -33.72 -41.13 -10.36
N SER A 348 -34.57 -40.31 -10.99
CA SER A 348 -36.03 -40.51 -11.02
C SER A 348 -36.51 -41.87 -11.58
N PRO A 349 -35.85 -42.54 -12.55
CA PRO A 349 -36.28 -43.88 -12.97
C PRO A 349 -36.22 -44.92 -11.84
N LEU A 350 -35.27 -44.78 -10.91
CA LEU A 350 -35.15 -45.66 -9.73
C LEU A 350 -36.31 -45.44 -8.75
N TYR A 351 -36.76 -44.19 -8.60
CA TYR A 351 -37.91 -43.84 -7.78
C TYR A 351 -39.22 -44.35 -8.39
N PHE A 352 -39.43 -44.16 -9.69
CA PHE A 352 -40.61 -44.71 -10.38
C PHE A 352 -40.61 -46.24 -10.42
N ALA A 353 -39.43 -46.89 -10.32
CA ALA A 353 -39.30 -48.33 -10.15
C ALA A 353 -39.53 -48.81 -8.69
N GLY A 354 -39.69 -47.91 -7.73
CA GLY A 354 -39.89 -48.23 -6.31
C GLY A 354 -38.63 -48.72 -5.58
N THR A 355 -37.44 -48.52 -6.16
CA THR A 355 -36.16 -48.98 -5.56
C THR A 355 -35.56 -48.00 -4.55
N ILE A 356 -35.98 -46.74 -4.61
CA ILE A 356 -35.52 -45.67 -3.72
C ILE A 356 -36.70 -44.76 -3.33
N GLU A 357 -36.56 -44.04 -2.23
CA GLU A 357 -37.57 -43.11 -1.71
C GLU A 357 -37.37 -41.68 -2.26
N LEU A 358 -38.39 -40.83 -2.14
CA LEU A 358 -38.35 -39.45 -2.66
C LEU A 358 -37.18 -38.64 -2.08
N GLY A 359 -36.88 -38.85 -0.79
CA GLY A 359 -35.77 -38.16 -0.14
C GLY A 359 -34.39 -38.50 -0.70
N VAL A 360 -34.22 -39.66 -1.34
CA VAL A 360 -32.97 -40.03 -2.01
C VAL A 360 -32.73 -39.14 -3.23
N ILE A 361 -33.79 -38.71 -3.93
CA ILE A 361 -33.68 -37.74 -5.03
C ILE A 361 -33.19 -36.39 -4.49
N THR A 362 -33.82 -35.87 -3.43
CA THR A 362 -33.44 -34.57 -2.86
C THR A 362 -32.02 -34.61 -2.29
N GLN A 363 -31.64 -35.71 -1.63
CA GLN A 363 -30.28 -35.93 -1.14
C GLN A 363 -29.25 -35.98 -2.28
N SER A 364 -29.58 -36.68 -3.38
CA SER A 364 -28.71 -36.76 -4.57
C SER A 364 -28.47 -35.39 -5.18
N THR A 365 -29.52 -34.58 -5.33
CA THR A 365 -29.41 -33.21 -5.83
C THR A 365 -28.54 -32.35 -4.91
N GLY A 366 -28.71 -32.45 -3.59
CA GLY A 366 -27.89 -31.76 -2.60
C GLY A 366 -26.42 -32.16 -2.69
N ALA A 367 -26.12 -33.46 -2.64
CA ALA A 367 -24.75 -33.98 -2.71
C ALA A 367 -24.07 -33.62 -4.04
N PHE A 368 -24.81 -33.68 -5.16
CA PHE A 368 -24.31 -33.25 -6.47
C PHE A 368 -23.95 -31.76 -6.48
N ASN A 369 -24.79 -30.88 -5.92
CA ASN A 369 -24.49 -29.45 -5.84
C ASN A 369 -23.25 -29.16 -4.98
N HIS A 370 -23.08 -29.84 -3.84
CA HIS A 370 -21.89 -29.68 -2.99
C HIS A 370 -20.61 -30.03 -3.74
N VAL A 371 -20.54 -31.26 -4.27
CA VAL A 371 -19.35 -31.74 -5.01
C VAL A 371 -19.03 -30.83 -6.19
N LEU A 372 -20.05 -30.33 -6.90
CA LEU A 372 -19.80 -29.45 -8.03
C LEU A 372 -19.25 -28.09 -7.62
N ASN A 373 -19.80 -27.49 -6.57
CA ASN A 373 -19.29 -26.22 -6.03
C ASN A 373 -17.84 -26.36 -5.58
N ASP A 374 -17.50 -27.47 -4.94
CA ASP A 374 -16.13 -27.81 -4.51
C ASP A 374 -15.18 -27.99 -5.69
N LEU A 375 -15.63 -28.63 -6.78
CA LEU A 375 -14.83 -28.75 -8.01
C LEU A 375 -14.72 -27.42 -8.79
N SER A 376 -15.60 -26.45 -8.50
CA SER A 376 -15.65 -25.15 -9.17
C SER A 376 -14.91 -24.04 -8.41
N ILE A 377 -14.15 -24.36 -7.35
CA ILE A 377 -13.43 -23.34 -6.56
C ILE A 377 -12.50 -22.48 -7.42
N ILE A 378 -11.70 -23.09 -8.29
CA ILE A 378 -10.70 -22.37 -9.10
C ILE A 378 -11.38 -21.32 -9.98
N VAL A 379 -12.55 -21.65 -10.50
CA VAL A 379 -13.39 -20.76 -11.31
C VAL A 379 -13.96 -19.64 -10.45
N ASN A 380 -14.55 -19.98 -9.30
CA ASN A 380 -15.24 -19.03 -8.44
C ASN A 380 -14.28 -18.08 -7.72
N GLN A 381 -13.04 -18.52 -7.44
CA GLN A 381 -12.03 -17.77 -6.71
C GLN A 381 -10.97 -17.12 -7.62
N PHE A 382 -11.20 -17.10 -8.94
CA PHE A 382 -10.22 -16.59 -9.90
C PHE A 382 -9.78 -15.15 -9.63
N GLU A 383 -10.71 -14.25 -9.30
CA GLU A 383 -10.42 -12.85 -8.94
C GLU A 383 -9.63 -12.76 -7.61
N GLY A 384 -9.98 -13.59 -6.63
CA GLY A 384 -9.26 -13.69 -5.36
C GLY A 384 -7.83 -14.18 -5.54
N ILE A 385 -7.61 -15.20 -6.38
CA ILE A 385 -6.27 -15.73 -6.70
C ILE A 385 -5.43 -14.68 -7.43
N SER A 386 -6.02 -13.97 -8.39
CA SER A 386 -5.34 -12.94 -9.18
C SER A 386 -4.93 -11.75 -8.31
N SER A 387 -5.84 -11.24 -7.48
CA SER A 387 -5.58 -10.14 -6.53
C SER A 387 -4.59 -10.53 -5.44
N PHE A 388 -4.66 -11.76 -4.93
CA PHE A 388 -3.67 -12.30 -3.99
C PHE A 388 -2.27 -12.36 -4.60
N SER A 389 -2.14 -12.87 -5.83
CA SER A 389 -0.85 -12.94 -6.51
C SER A 389 -0.26 -11.55 -6.76
N ALA A 390 -1.10 -10.57 -7.09
CA ALA A 390 -0.67 -9.18 -7.27
C ALA A 390 -0.20 -8.55 -5.94
N GLY A 391 -0.98 -8.71 -4.87
CA GLY A 391 -0.63 -8.20 -3.54
C GLY A 391 0.64 -8.85 -2.96
N LEU A 392 0.86 -10.15 -3.24
CA LEU A 392 2.06 -10.87 -2.82
C LEU A 392 3.33 -10.28 -3.46
N ASN A 393 3.30 -9.97 -4.76
CA ASN A 393 4.43 -9.37 -5.46
C ASN A 393 4.69 -7.92 -4.99
N ARG A 394 3.66 -7.18 -4.59
CA ARG A 394 3.85 -5.83 -4.02
C ARG A 394 4.40 -5.89 -2.59
N LEU A 395 4.02 -6.89 -1.81
CA LEU A 395 4.57 -7.04 -0.46
C LEU A 395 6.02 -7.56 -0.48
N SER A 396 6.45 -8.27 -1.54
CA SER A 396 7.82 -8.77 -1.65
C SER A 396 8.87 -7.70 -1.91
N THR A 397 8.51 -6.60 -2.59
CA THR A 397 9.49 -5.55 -2.96
C THR A 397 10.06 -4.81 -1.75
N PHE A 398 9.42 -4.88 -0.57
CA PHE A 398 9.99 -4.36 0.68
C PHE A 398 11.14 -5.22 1.24
N ASP A 399 11.27 -6.44 0.74
CA ASP A 399 12.10 -7.50 1.30
C ASP A 399 13.15 -8.01 0.29
N ASP A 400 13.10 -7.49 -0.94
CA ASP A 400 14.24 -7.50 -1.84
C ASP A 400 15.27 -6.56 -1.22
N ASP A 401 16.23 -7.18 -0.54
CA ASP A 401 17.49 -6.57 -0.11
C ASP A 401 17.98 -5.77 -1.33
N HIS A 402 17.82 -4.44 -1.27
CA HIS A 402 18.35 -3.54 -2.30
C HIS A 402 19.85 -3.68 -2.13
N GLY A 403 20.38 -4.69 -2.83
CA GLY A 403 21.75 -5.12 -2.74
C GLY A 403 22.58 -3.87 -2.86
N ALA A 404 23.35 -3.61 -1.81
CA ALA A 404 24.36 -2.60 -1.84
C ALA A 404 25.11 -2.79 -3.17
N ASP A 405 25.02 -1.78 -4.04
CA ASP A 405 25.92 -1.66 -5.17
C ASP A 405 27.30 -1.47 -4.52
N ASP A 406 27.95 -2.60 -4.21
CA ASP A 406 29.15 -2.71 -3.36
C ASP A 406 30.36 -2.02 -4.00
N ASP A 407 30.26 -1.65 -5.27
CA ASP A 407 31.31 -0.99 -6.07
C ASP A 407 31.22 0.55 -6.07
N VAL A 408 30.24 1.16 -5.38
CA VAL A 408 30.11 2.64 -5.32
C VAL A 408 30.74 3.17 -4.05
N ALA A 409 31.71 4.08 -4.17
CA ALA A 409 32.29 4.78 -3.03
C ALA A 409 31.18 5.48 -2.22
N ARG A 410 31.23 5.30 -0.89
CA ARG A 410 30.27 5.87 0.06
C ARG A 410 30.95 6.81 1.03
N VAL A 411 30.24 7.86 1.43
CA VAL A 411 30.66 8.77 2.50
C VAL A 411 30.63 8.03 3.83
N GLU A 412 31.77 8.02 4.53
CA GLU A 412 31.88 7.43 5.87
C GLU A 412 31.27 8.39 6.89
N ASN A 413 30.28 7.93 7.67
CA ASN A 413 29.69 8.71 8.76
C ASN A 413 30.13 8.13 10.11
N SER A 414 30.65 9.00 10.99
CA SER A 414 31.09 8.63 12.33
C SER A 414 30.51 9.59 13.38
N GLU A 415 30.18 9.03 14.55
CA GLU A 415 29.59 9.78 15.66
C GLU A 415 30.60 9.93 16.81
N VAL A 416 30.84 11.17 17.26
CA VAL A 416 31.80 11.51 18.33
C VAL A 416 31.15 12.47 19.33
N ALA A 417 31.30 12.18 20.63
CA ALA A 417 30.65 12.93 21.71
C ALA A 417 31.29 14.30 22.03
N ASP A 418 32.26 14.78 21.24
CA ASP A 418 32.99 16.03 21.51
C ASP A 418 32.20 17.29 21.10
N GLY A 419 31.08 17.14 20.39
CA GLY A 419 30.22 18.26 19.98
C GLY A 419 30.71 18.98 18.72
N ALA A 420 31.76 18.47 18.07
CA ALA A 420 32.35 19.06 16.87
C ALA A 420 31.73 18.47 15.59
N LEU A 421 31.70 19.27 14.52
CA LEU A 421 31.42 18.82 13.16
C LEU A 421 32.71 18.86 12.34
N ARG A 422 33.11 17.75 11.72
CA ARG A 422 34.25 17.71 10.79
C ARG A 422 33.83 17.08 9.48
N LEU A 423 34.13 17.77 8.38
CA LEU A 423 34.09 17.22 7.03
C LEU A 423 35.55 16.97 6.61
N GLU A 424 35.87 15.75 6.19
CA GLU A 424 37.22 15.32 5.82
C GLU A 424 37.22 14.85 4.38
N GLY A 425 37.68 15.72 3.47
CA GLY A 425 37.77 15.43 2.03
C GLY A 425 36.43 15.11 1.37
N LEU A 426 35.33 15.72 1.83
CA LEU A 426 33.98 15.36 1.38
C LEU A 426 33.77 15.73 -0.09
N SER A 427 33.44 14.74 -0.90
CA SER A 427 33.04 14.88 -2.31
C SER A 427 31.67 14.24 -2.52
N LEU A 428 30.73 14.96 -3.14
CA LEU A 428 29.36 14.46 -3.37
C LEU A 428 28.96 14.54 -4.82
N SER A 429 28.20 13.54 -5.27
CA SER A 429 27.58 13.49 -6.59
C SER A 429 26.06 13.48 -6.50
N THR A 430 25.38 13.75 -7.62
CA THR A 430 23.93 13.57 -7.79
C THR A 430 23.50 12.12 -7.51
N PRO A 431 22.21 11.84 -7.19
CA PRO A 431 21.77 10.50 -6.82
C PRO A 431 22.02 9.46 -7.92
N ASP A 432 21.91 9.88 -9.18
CA ASP A 432 22.21 9.08 -10.37
C ASP A 432 23.72 8.91 -10.65
N GLY A 433 24.59 9.51 -9.81
CA GLY A 433 26.04 9.47 -9.94
C GLY A 433 26.60 10.26 -11.13
N GLN A 434 25.76 10.89 -11.96
CA GLN A 434 26.18 11.45 -13.24
C GLN A 434 26.92 12.78 -13.11
N ARG A 435 26.62 13.56 -12.07
CA ARG A 435 27.17 14.90 -11.88
C ARG A 435 27.71 15.08 -10.48
N GLU A 436 28.95 15.50 -10.39
CA GLU A 436 29.55 15.89 -9.13
C GLU A 436 29.11 17.31 -8.73
N LEU A 437 28.80 17.48 -7.44
CA LEU A 437 28.31 18.74 -6.87
C LEU A 437 29.45 19.60 -6.34
N PHE A 438 30.36 18.98 -5.58
CA PHE A 438 31.59 19.57 -5.04
C PHE A 438 32.61 18.46 -4.71
N ARG A 439 33.89 18.84 -4.55
CA ARG A 439 35.01 17.91 -4.32
C ARG A 439 35.84 18.31 -3.11
N ASP A 440 36.33 17.33 -2.37
CA ASP A 440 37.40 17.46 -1.38
C ASP A 440 37.18 18.59 -0.34
N VAL A 441 35.92 18.82 0.05
CA VAL A 441 35.58 19.87 1.01
C VAL A 441 35.98 19.43 2.41
N SER A 442 36.87 20.19 3.03
CA SER A 442 37.32 19.95 4.39
C SER A 442 37.04 21.16 5.28
N VAL A 443 36.32 20.96 6.38
CA VAL A 443 36.02 22.00 7.37
C VAL A 443 35.86 21.36 8.75
N ALA A 444 36.37 22.02 9.78
CA ALA A 444 36.17 21.63 11.17
C ALA A 444 35.49 22.78 11.91
N VAL A 445 34.45 22.46 12.68
CA VAL A 445 33.71 23.36 13.54
C VAL A 445 33.79 22.81 14.95
N ASP A 446 34.54 23.47 15.81
CA ASP A 446 34.69 23.06 17.20
C ASP A 446 33.43 23.39 18.02
N ARG A 447 33.31 22.77 19.19
CA ARG A 447 32.15 22.97 20.07
C ARG A 447 31.99 24.44 20.45
N GLY A 448 30.80 24.99 20.19
CA GLY A 448 30.47 26.39 20.47
C GLY A 448 30.86 27.36 19.36
N GLU A 449 31.53 26.90 18.29
CA GLU A 449 31.73 27.70 17.08
C GLU A 449 30.50 27.62 16.16
N HIS A 450 30.29 28.63 15.32
CA HIS A 450 29.16 28.65 14.40
C HIS A 450 29.65 28.83 12.95
N LEU A 451 29.09 28.04 12.04
CA LEU A 451 29.48 28.02 10.63
C LEU A 451 28.33 28.45 9.72
N LEU A 452 28.57 29.44 8.88
CA LEU A 452 27.66 29.83 7.80
C LEU A 452 28.10 29.21 6.47
N ILE A 453 27.25 28.38 5.87
CA ILE A 453 27.45 27.81 4.54
C ILE A 453 26.73 28.69 3.51
N MET A 454 27.50 29.24 2.57
CA MET A 454 27.01 30.07 1.46
C MET A 454 27.46 29.50 0.12
N GLY A 455 26.82 29.94 -0.95
CA GLY A 455 27.15 29.54 -2.31
C GLY A 455 25.95 29.71 -3.23
N ASP A 456 26.18 29.71 -4.54
CA ASP A 456 25.10 29.89 -5.52
C ASP A 456 24.09 28.74 -5.48
N SER A 457 22.92 28.94 -6.07
CA SER A 457 21.90 27.88 -6.17
C SER A 457 22.45 26.70 -6.99
N GLY A 458 22.22 25.48 -6.52
CA GLY A 458 22.68 24.26 -7.21
C GLY A 458 24.15 23.87 -7.00
N THR A 459 24.89 24.55 -6.11
CA THR A 459 26.28 24.18 -5.72
C THR A 459 26.38 22.99 -4.77
N GLY A 460 25.24 22.43 -4.33
CA GLY A 460 25.21 21.24 -3.47
C GLY A 460 25.06 21.50 -1.96
N LYS A 461 24.76 22.73 -1.51
CA LYS A 461 24.56 23.07 -0.08
C LYS A 461 23.59 22.13 0.65
N SER A 462 22.37 21.96 0.13
CA SER A 462 21.39 21.05 0.74
C SER A 462 21.80 19.58 0.64
N SER A 463 22.54 19.19 -0.40
CA SER A 463 23.09 17.83 -0.51
C SER A 463 24.20 17.58 0.53
N MET A 464 25.04 18.58 0.81
CA MET A 464 26.02 18.54 1.91
C MET A 464 25.31 18.32 3.24
N LEU A 465 24.24 19.07 3.51
CA LEU A 465 23.47 18.88 4.74
C LEU A 465 22.83 17.49 4.83
N ARG A 466 22.34 16.94 3.71
CA ARG A 466 21.84 15.55 3.65
C ARG A 466 22.95 14.54 3.94
N ALA A 467 24.17 14.75 3.43
CA ALA A 467 25.31 13.90 3.77
C ALA A 467 25.66 14.00 5.26
N VAL A 468 25.64 15.20 5.84
CA VAL A 468 25.83 15.40 7.29
C VAL A 468 24.72 14.73 8.10
N ALA A 469 23.50 14.63 7.57
CA ALA A 469 22.39 13.91 8.20
C ALA A 469 22.50 12.38 8.10
N GLY A 470 23.41 11.86 7.27
CA GLY A 470 23.46 10.45 6.88
C GLY A 470 22.42 10.04 5.84
N LEU A 471 21.72 11.00 5.23
CA LEU A 471 20.68 10.79 4.22
C LEU A 471 21.23 10.67 2.80
N TRP A 472 22.51 10.97 2.58
CA TRP A 472 23.14 10.95 1.26
C TRP A 472 24.58 10.45 1.38
N ASP A 473 24.86 9.30 0.78
CA ASP A 473 26.14 8.62 0.89
C ASP A 473 26.87 8.47 -0.45
N ARG A 474 26.25 8.79 -1.59
CA ARG A 474 26.89 8.77 -2.92
C ARG A 474 28.02 9.80 -3.02
N GLY A 475 29.25 9.36 -2.79
CA GLY A 475 30.41 10.25 -2.69
C GLY A 475 31.64 9.62 -2.04
N SER A 476 32.56 10.44 -1.57
CA SER A 476 33.76 10.00 -0.83
C SER A 476 34.12 10.99 0.26
N GLY A 477 35.03 10.59 1.15
CA GLY A 477 35.42 11.35 2.35
C GLY A 477 34.62 10.91 3.58
N ALA A 478 34.82 11.63 4.69
CA ALA A 478 34.19 11.33 5.97
C ALA A 478 33.46 12.52 6.57
N VAL A 479 32.38 12.23 7.28
CA VAL A 479 31.63 13.15 8.14
C VAL A 479 31.76 12.67 9.57
N VAL A 480 32.26 13.52 10.45
CA VAL A 480 32.31 13.32 11.90
C VAL A 480 31.34 14.30 12.55
N ARG A 481 30.37 13.81 13.32
CA ARG A 481 29.37 14.65 13.99
C ARG A 481 29.02 14.12 15.39
N PRO A 482 28.30 14.87 16.23
CA PRO A 482 27.74 14.35 17.46
C PRO A 482 26.71 13.23 17.21
N PRO A 483 26.41 12.39 18.23
CA PRO A 483 25.37 11.38 18.11
C PRO A 483 24.06 11.96 17.60
N ALA A 484 23.28 11.15 16.86
CA ALA A 484 21.99 11.60 16.31
C ALA A 484 21.02 12.15 17.39
N ALA A 485 21.08 11.64 18.62
CA ALA A 485 20.27 12.13 19.74
C ALA A 485 20.64 13.56 20.19
N ASP A 486 21.87 14.00 19.94
CA ASP A 486 22.39 15.32 20.30
C ASP A 486 22.50 16.26 19.08
N THR A 487 21.96 15.86 17.93
CA THR A 487 21.96 16.65 16.69
C THR A 487 20.53 16.90 16.21
N MET A 488 20.21 18.15 15.87
CA MET A 488 18.92 18.52 15.27
C MET A 488 19.08 19.16 13.90
N PHE A 489 18.18 18.81 12.99
CA PHE A 489 18.09 19.38 11.65
C PHE A 489 16.80 20.18 11.49
N LEU A 490 16.93 21.42 11.03
CA LEU A 490 15.83 22.32 10.71
C LEU A 490 15.79 22.47 9.18
N PRO A 491 14.91 21.75 8.48
CA PRO A 491 14.85 21.77 7.02
C PRO A 491 14.27 23.10 6.49
N GLN A 492 14.55 23.42 5.22
CA GLN A 492 14.02 24.59 4.53
C GLN A 492 12.48 24.64 4.52
N ARG A 493 11.85 23.48 4.33
CA ARG A 493 10.40 23.29 4.48
C ARG A 493 10.14 22.69 5.86
N PRO A 494 9.62 23.47 6.83
CA PRO A 494 9.31 22.96 8.15
C PRO A 494 8.33 21.80 8.08
N TYR A 495 8.51 20.82 8.97
CA TYR A 495 7.59 19.70 9.13
C TYR A 495 6.75 19.90 10.38
N CYS A 496 5.43 19.81 10.26
CA CYS A 496 4.50 19.75 11.39
C CYS A 496 3.97 18.32 11.53
N THR A 497 4.09 17.73 12.72
CA THR A 497 3.55 16.38 12.97
C THR A 497 2.02 16.39 12.94
N LEU A 498 1.39 15.24 12.73
CA LEU A 498 -0.01 15.09 13.11
C LEU A 498 -0.07 14.90 14.63
N GLY A 499 -0.78 15.77 15.36
CA GLY A 499 -0.83 15.67 16.82
C GLY A 499 -1.06 16.98 17.55
N SER A 500 -0.82 16.94 18.87
CA SER A 500 -0.99 18.11 19.73
C SER A 500 0.15 19.12 19.64
N LEU A 501 -0.08 20.35 20.09
CA LEU A 501 0.98 21.37 20.16
C LEU A 501 2.17 20.91 21.03
N ARG A 502 1.91 20.17 22.10
CA ARG A 502 2.92 19.52 22.94
C ARG A 502 3.78 18.58 22.10
N GLN A 503 3.16 17.71 21.31
CA GLN A 503 3.86 16.80 20.40
C GLN A 503 4.69 17.55 19.35
N GLN A 504 4.19 18.69 18.85
CA GLN A 504 4.99 19.54 17.95
C GLN A 504 6.28 20.02 18.59
N LEU A 505 6.24 20.45 19.86
CA LEU A 505 7.38 21.07 20.55
C LEU A 505 8.45 20.07 20.98
N VAL A 506 8.04 18.86 21.38
CA VAL A 506 8.97 17.82 21.83
C VAL A 506 9.60 17.04 20.67
N TYR A 507 9.04 17.11 19.46
CA TYR A 507 9.59 16.46 18.27
C TYR A 507 11.07 16.84 18.08
N PRO A 508 11.99 15.87 17.83
CA PRO A 508 11.75 14.47 17.43
C PRO A 508 11.52 13.47 18.57
N SER A 509 11.60 13.91 19.83
CA SER A 509 11.35 13.05 21.00
C SER A 509 9.86 12.78 21.18
N THR A 510 9.52 11.67 21.85
CA THR A 510 8.15 11.47 22.35
C THR A 510 7.92 12.33 23.59
N VAL A 511 6.65 12.61 23.92
CA VAL A 511 6.29 13.33 25.16
C VAL A 511 6.87 12.65 26.41
N ALA A 512 6.91 11.31 26.42
CA ALA A 512 7.46 10.55 27.54
C ALA A 512 9.00 10.58 27.60
N ALA A 513 9.69 10.68 26.45
CA ALA A 513 11.14 10.71 26.39
C ALA A 513 11.74 12.12 26.55
N SER A 514 10.97 13.16 26.24
CA SER A 514 11.45 14.55 26.32
C SER A 514 11.53 15.03 27.77
N PRO A 515 12.66 15.64 28.20
CA PRO A 515 12.80 16.21 29.54
C PRO A 515 11.76 17.29 29.87
N ALA A 516 11.25 17.98 28.84
CA ALA A 516 10.24 19.03 28.97
C ALA A 516 8.81 18.56 28.64
N GLY A 517 8.61 17.26 28.33
CA GLY A 517 7.33 16.75 27.85
C GLY A 517 6.17 16.95 28.83
N GLY A 518 6.45 16.91 30.14
CA GLY A 518 5.49 17.20 31.20
C GLY A 518 5.62 18.60 31.82
N ASP A 519 6.47 19.48 31.28
CA ASP A 519 6.70 20.83 31.80
C ASP A 519 6.06 21.88 30.89
N ASP A 520 4.78 22.13 31.11
CA ASP A 520 4.00 23.12 30.36
C ASP A 520 4.63 24.51 30.43
N GLY A 521 5.24 24.86 31.56
CA GLY A 521 5.92 26.14 31.76
C GLY A 521 7.11 26.30 30.82
N ALA A 522 7.93 25.27 30.68
CA ALA A 522 9.05 25.25 29.74
C ALA A 522 8.58 25.30 28.28
N LEU A 523 7.55 24.54 27.93
CA LEU A 523 6.99 24.49 26.57
C LEU A 523 6.38 25.84 26.14
N LEU A 524 5.55 26.45 27.00
CA LEU A 524 4.97 27.77 26.76
C LEU A 524 6.05 28.87 26.79
N GLY A 525 7.06 28.72 27.64
CA GLY A 525 8.23 29.60 27.69
C GLY A 525 9.00 29.59 26.37
N ALA A 526 9.23 28.41 25.78
CA ALA A 526 9.89 28.27 24.49
C ALA A 526 9.10 28.94 23.36
N LEU A 527 7.77 28.75 23.32
CA LEU A 527 6.90 29.43 22.35
C LEU A 527 6.97 30.96 22.47
N ARG A 528 6.94 31.49 23.70
CA ARG A 528 7.06 32.94 23.93
C ARG A 528 8.44 33.47 23.51
N ALA A 529 9.51 32.73 23.76
CA ALA A 529 10.86 33.09 23.36
C ALA A 529 10.99 33.21 21.83
N VAL A 530 10.32 32.33 21.07
CA VAL A 530 10.29 32.40 19.60
C VAL A 530 9.17 33.27 19.03
N GLN A 531 8.68 34.25 19.80
CA GLN A 531 7.61 35.17 19.40
C GLN A 531 6.30 34.51 18.95
N LEU A 532 6.00 33.31 19.46
CA LEU A 532 4.71 32.61 19.26
C LEU A 532 3.79 32.74 20.49
N GLY A 533 3.90 33.85 21.23
CA GLY A 533 3.10 34.12 22.43
C GLY A 533 1.60 34.08 22.17
N ARG A 534 1.13 34.54 21.00
CA ARG A 534 -0.27 34.41 20.58
C ARG A 534 -0.76 32.96 20.69
N ILE A 535 0.03 32.00 20.21
CA ILE A 535 -0.35 30.57 20.22
C ILE A 535 -0.28 30.06 21.66
N ALA A 536 0.80 30.37 22.38
CA ALA A 536 1.00 29.98 23.76
C ALA A 536 -0.15 30.44 24.70
N ASP A 537 -0.77 31.58 24.39
CA ASP A 537 -1.81 32.17 25.23
C ASP A 537 -3.24 31.83 24.75
N SER A 538 -3.41 31.35 23.51
CA SER A 538 -4.74 31.12 22.90
C SER A 538 -5.11 29.65 22.67
N VAL A 539 -4.15 28.73 22.77
CA VAL A 539 -4.36 27.31 22.47
C VAL A 539 -3.81 26.44 23.59
N ASP A 540 -4.52 25.36 23.92
CA ASP A 540 -4.04 24.35 24.87
C ASP A 540 -2.88 23.55 24.25
N LEU A 541 -1.90 23.16 25.06
CA LEU A 541 -0.78 22.33 24.60
C LEU A 541 -1.27 20.97 24.08
N ASP A 542 -2.37 20.46 24.59
CA ASP A 542 -2.91 19.15 24.22
C ASP A 542 -3.97 19.20 23.11
N ASP A 543 -4.26 20.40 22.56
CA ASP A 543 -5.13 20.56 21.39
C ASP A 543 -4.50 19.91 20.14
N VAL A 544 -5.27 19.05 19.47
CA VAL A 544 -4.89 18.38 18.22
C VAL A 544 -5.50 19.13 17.04
N ARG A 545 -4.65 19.64 16.15
CA ARG A 545 -5.04 20.44 14.98
C ARG A 545 -4.12 20.14 13.80
N ASP A 546 -4.51 20.59 12.60
CA ASP A 546 -3.61 20.60 11.45
C ASP A 546 -2.70 21.84 11.51
N TRP A 547 -1.63 21.73 12.31
CA TRP A 547 -0.69 22.82 12.53
C TRP A 547 0.05 23.25 11.26
N GLY A 548 0.12 22.38 10.23
CA GLY A 548 0.71 22.73 8.94
C GLY A 548 -0.14 23.75 8.19
N ASP A 549 -1.47 23.65 8.29
CA ASP A 549 -2.40 24.58 7.65
C ASP A 549 -2.72 25.80 8.53
N GLU A 550 -2.71 25.66 9.87
CA GLU A 550 -3.01 26.77 10.77
C GLU A 550 -1.89 27.79 10.93
N LEU A 551 -0.62 27.35 10.80
CA LEU A 551 0.54 28.20 11.01
C LEU A 551 1.07 28.72 9.68
N SER A 552 1.33 30.02 9.60
CA SER A 552 2.07 30.58 8.47
C SER A 552 3.48 30.00 8.38
N LEU A 553 4.09 30.00 7.18
CA LEU A 553 5.45 29.48 6.99
C LEU A 553 6.48 30.10 7.96
N GLY A 554 6.37 31.40 8.24
CA GLY A 554 7.21 32.07 9.24
C GLY A 554 6.95 31.59 10.66
N GLU A 555 5.69 31.33 11.04
CA GLU A 555 5.37 30.72 12.34
C GLU A 555 5.89 29.27 12.44
N GLN A 556 5.81 28.48 11.37
CA GLN A 556 6.35 27.12 11.34
C GLN A 556 7.88 27.08 11.47
N GLN A 557 8.58 28.04 10.84
CA GLN A 557 10.02 28.21 11.04
C GLN A 557 10.33 28.55 12.51
N ARG A 558 9.63 29.52 13.11
CA ARG A 558 9.79 29.85 14.54
C ARG A 558 9.47 28.68 15.47
N LEU A 559 8.45 27.88 15.16
CA LEU A 559 8.12 26.66 15.89
C LEU A 559 9.28 25.64 15.83
N SER A 560 9.98 25.56 14.70
CA SER A 560 11.17 24.71 14.56
C SER A 560 12.30 25.17 15.48
N PHE A 561 12.50 26.48 15.69
CA PHE A 561 13.43 26.99 16.70
C PHE A 561 12.97 26.66 18.12
N ALA A 562 11.66 26.71 18.41
CA ALA A 562 11.15 26.31 19.73
C ALA A 562 11.53 24.85 20.06
N ARG A 563 11.51 23.95 19.08
CA ARG A 563 11.97 22.55 19.25
C ARG A 563 13.44 22.49 19.67
N VAL A 564 14.29 23.36 19.13
CA VAL A 564 15.72 23.45 19.54
C VAL A 564 15.84 23.95 20.98
N LEU A 565 15.05 24.96 21.37
CA LEU A 565 15.05 25.48 22.74
C LEU A 565 14.60 24.43 23.77
N VAL A 566 13.66 23.56 23.37
CA VAL A 566 13.08 22.48 24.18
C VAL A 566 14.06 21.31 24.32
N ASN A 567 14.64 20.85 23.20
CA ASN A 567 15.49 19.65 23.20
C ASN A 567 16.97 19.94 23.52
N ARG A 568 17.44 21.18 23.30
CA ARG A 568 18.83 21.65 23.58
C ARG A 568 19.93 20.73 23.04
N PRO A 569 19.99 20.49 21.71
CA PRO A 569 21.02 19.66 21.10
C PRO A 569 22.41 20.28 21.24
N ALA A 570 23.46 19.45 21.10
CA ALA A 570 24.83 19.93 20.99
C ALA A 570 25.10 20.57 19.62
N LEU A 571 24.50 20.03 18.54
CA LEU A 571 24.61 20.53 17.18
C LEU A 571 23.23 20.81 16.57
N ALA A 572 23.03 22.03 16.05
CA ALA A 572 21.83 22.38 15.27
C ALA A 572 22.22 22.75 13.82
N ILE A 573 21.61 22.08 12.84
CA ILE A 573 21.84 22.32 11.42
C ILE A 573 20.60 22.98 10.84
N LEU A 574 20.77 24.17 10.26
CA LEU A 574 19.70 25.07 9.85
C LEU A 574 19.74 25.27 8.32
N ASP A 575 18.91 24.53 7.57
CA ASP A 575 18.82 24.66 6.11
C ASP A 575 17.85 25.78 5.74
N GLU A 576 18.34 27.01 5.51
CA GLU A 576 17.51 28.17 5.21
C GLU A 576 16.34 28.40 6.19
N ALA A 577 16.55 28.06 7.45
CA ALA A 577 15.51 28.02 8.49
C ALA A 577 14.92 29.41 8.86
N THR A 578 15.48 30.51 8.35
CA THR A 578 14.99 31.89 8.55
C THR A 578 14.53 32.56 7.24
N SER A 579 14.41 31.81 6.15
CA SER A 579 14.08 32.33 4.82
C SER A 579 12.72 33.04 4.73
N ALA A 580 11.74 32.67 5.57
CA ALA A 580 10.41 33.29 5.63
C ALA A 580 10.27 34.32 6.77
N LEU A 581 11.37 34.63 7.49
CA LEU A 581 11.38 35.58 8.59
C LEU A 581 11.87 36.96 8.12
N ASP A 582 11.37 38.02 8.78
CA ASP A 582 11.98 39.35 8.69
C ASP A 582 13.30 39.41 9.49
N LEU A 583 14.08 40.48 9.27
CA LEU A 583 15.40 40.65 9.90
C LEU A 583 15.35 40.70 11.44
N ASN A 584 14.26 41.22 12.01
CA ASN A 584 14.13 41.32 13.46
C ASN A 584 13.86 39.94 14.08
N ASN A 585 12.93 39.19 13.50
CA ASN A 585 12.64 37.81 13.88
C ASN A 585 13.87 36.91 13.70
N GLU A 586 14.60 37.04 12.59
CA GLU A 586 15.87 36.32 12.36
C GLU A 586 16.87 36.59 13.49
N ALA A 587 17.11 37.86 13.82
CA ALA A 587 18.02 38.24 14.91
C ALA A 587 17.56 37.69 16.28
N VAL A 588 16.25 37.68 16.56
CA VAL A 588 15.69 37.09 17.78
C VAL A 588 15.94 35.58 17.82
N MET A 589 15.69 34.85 16.72
CA MET A 589 15.90 33.40 16.68
C MET A 589 17.36 33.02 16.96
N TYR A 590 18.32 33.67 16.30
CA TYR A 590 19.76 33.45 16.59
C TYR A 590 20.15 33.91 17.99
N GLY A 591 19.53 34.98 18.49
CA GLY A 591 19.71 35.44 19.87
C GLY A 591 19.24 34.41 20.91
N GLU A 592 18.11 33.73 20.68
CA GLU A 592 17.65 32.64 21.55
C GLU A 592 18.53 31.39 21.43
N LEU A 593 19.01 31.04 20.23
CA LEU A 593 19.98 29.95 20.05
C LEU A 593 21.26 30.20 20.85
N GLY A 594 21.83 31.42 20.78
CA GLY A 594 23.04 31.78 21.50
C GLY A 594 22.93 31.72 23.03
N LYS A 595 21.71 31.64 23.58
CA LYS A 595 21.49 31.43 25.03
C LYS A 595 21.63 29.97 25.45
N ILE A 596 21.60 29.01 24.51
CA ILE A 596 21.79 27.59 24.81
C ILE A 596 23.28 27.37 25.09
N PRO A 597 23.67 26.95 26.31
CA PRO A 597 25.08 26.83 26.66
C PRO A 597 25.82 25.78 25.81
N GLY A 598 26.84 26.24 25.08
CA GLY A 598 27.75 25.36 24.33
C GLY A 598 27.13 24.67 23.11
N ILE A 599 26.02 25.21 22.57
CA ILE A 599 25.47 24.79 21.29
C ILE A 599 26.41 25.18 20.15
N THR A 600 26.57 24.28 19.18
CA THR A 600 27.16 24.55 17.86
C THR A 600 26.02 24.64 16.87
N TYR A 601 26.03 25.62 15.97
CA TYR A 601 25.07 25.63 14.85
C TYR A 601 25.71 25.91 13.51
N VAL A 602 25.16 25.26 12.49
CA VAL A 602 25.58 25.37 11.10
C VAL A 602 24.39 25.80 10.28
N SER A 603 24.46 26.98 9.68
CA SER A 603 23.36 27.55 8.91
C SER A 603 23.69 27.61 7.43
N VAL A 604 22.73 27.28 6.60
CA VAL A 604 22.75 27.55 5.16
C VAL A 604 21.90 28.79 4.91
N GLY A 605 22.46 29.76 4.18
CA GLY A 605 21.71 30.95 3.79
C GLY A 605 22.46 31.83 2.81
N HIS A 606 21.74 32.83 2.30
CA HIS A 606 22.24 33.78 1.30
C HIS A 606 22.19 35.24 1.79
N ARG A 607 21.56 35.48 2.95
CA ARG A 607 21.37 36.83 3.48
C ARG A 607 22.63 37.31 4.22
N PRO A 608 23.15 38.52 3.92
CA PRO A 608 24.30 39.08 4.63
C PRO A 608 24.08 39.27 6.14
N SER A 609 22.84 39.44 6.59
CA SER A 609 22.48 39.55 8.02
C SER A 609 22.96 38.36 8.85
N LEU A 610 23.04 37.17 8.24
CA LEU A 610 23.52 35.95 8.90
C LEU A 610 24.99 36.05 9.32
N LEU A 611 25.80 36.89 8.67
CA LEU A 611 27.22 37.06 9.01
C LEU A 611 27.41 37.55 10.45
N ALA A 612 26.47 38.34 10.98
CA ALA A 612 26.54 38.84 12.36
C ALA A 612 26.43 37.72 13.42
N HIS A 613 25.90 36.56 13.04
CA HIS A 613 25.60 35.44 13.93
C HIS A 613 26.62 34.29 13.83
N HIS A 614 27.65 34.38 12.98
CA HIS A 614 28.60 33.28 12.79
C HIS A 614 30.05 33.76 12.88
N GLU A 615 30.95 32.89 13.35
CA GLU A 615 32.39 33.13 13.40
C GLU A 615 33.09 32.64 12.14
N ASN A 616 32.59 31.58 11.52
CA ASN A 616 33.19 30.93 10.37
C ASN A 616 32.22 30.95 9.17
N ARG A 617 32.78 30.98 7.96
CA ARG A 617 32.04 30.96 6.70
C ARG A 617 32.66 29.98 5.73
N LEU A 618 31.86 29.02 5.25
CA LEU A 618 32.20 28.13 4.15
C LEU A 618 31.46 28.61 2.90
N ARG A 619 32.21 29.01 1.86
CA ARG A 619 31.64 29.36 0.56
C ARG A 619 31.88 28.23 -0.43
N LEU A 620 30.81 27.65 -0.96
CA LEU A 620 30.87 26.69 -2.07
C LEU A 620 30.84 27.45 -3.40
N LEU A 621 31.88 27.25 -4.19
CA LEU A 621 32.06 27.87 -5.52
C LEU A 621 31.70 26.89 -6.65
N GLY A 622 31.66 25.59 -6.37
CA GLY A 622 31.27 24.54 -7.31
C GLY A 622 32.45 23.95 -8.09
N VAL A 623 32.22 22.82 -8.78
CA VAL A 623 33.28 21.99 -9.41
C VAL A 623 34.06 22.73 -10.51
N GLY A 624 33.51 23.80 -11.09
CA GLY A 624 34.15 24.56 -12.17
C GLY A 624 35.12 25.65 -11.72
N GLU A 625 35.21 25.93 -10.41
CA GLU A 625 36.05 26.99 -9.86
C GLU A 625 37.28 26.41 -9.13
N THR A 626 38.38 27.17 -9.07
CA THR A 626 39.60 26.77 -8.36
C THR A 626 40.09 27.94 -7.49
N PRO A 627 39.97 27.87 -6.16
CA PRO A 627 39.46 26.74 -5.37
C PRO A 627 37.94 26.53 -5.58
N ASN A 628 37.44 25.32 -5.34
CA ASN A 628 36.01 24.99 -5.44
C ASN A 628 35.23 25.27 -4.14
N PHE A 629 35.94 25.60 -3.06
CA PHE A 629 35.39 26.13 -1.82
C PHE A 629 36.40 27.06 -1.11
N GLU A 630 35.88 27.94 -0.26
CA GLU A 630 36.68 28.85 0.58
C GLU A 630 36.17 28.77 2.02
N VAL A 631 37.08 28.69 3.00
CA VAL A 631 36.76 28.78 4.43
C VAL A 631 37.41 30.04 5.00
N GLU A 632 36.60 30.91 5.59
CA GLU A 632 37.03 32.20 6.11
C GLU A 632 36.49 32.45 7.52
N LYS A 633 37.26 33.13 8.36
CA LYS A 633 36.76 33.69 9.62
C LYS A 633 36.07 35.02 9.36
N ILE A 634 34.86 35.18 9.87
CA ILE A 634 34.07 36.40 9.75
C ILE A 634 34.61 37.42 10.76
N VAL A 635 35.12 38.54 10.24
CA VAL A 635 35.53 39.68 11.08
C VAL A 635 34.27 40.47 11.44
N LYS A 636 33.90 40.50 12.73
CA LYS A 636 32.76 41.29 13.21
C LYS A 636 33.12 42.78 13.16
N GLU A 637 32.28 43.62 12.56
CA GLU A 637 32.46 45.08 12.52
C GLU A 637 32.50 45.63 13.96
N GLY A 638 33.72 45.85 14.46
CA GLY A 638 34.01 46.20 15.85
C GLY A 638 35.43 45.86 16.29
N GLU A 639 36.10 44.91 15.61
CA GLU A 639 37.52 44.57 15.84
C GLU A 639 38.51 45.28 14.91
N VAL A 640 38.03 46.16 14.00
CA VAL A 640 38.89 47.10 13.29
C VAL A 640 39.13 48.30 14.21
N GLY A 641 39.95 48.09 15.23
CA GLY A 641 40.37 49.10 16.19
C GLY A 641 41.64 49.83 15.76
N VAL A 642 41.46 51.13 15.50
CA VAL A 642 42.37 52.28 15.71
C VAL A 642 43.63 52.38 14.84
#